data_AF-A0A803U1P7-F1
#
_entry.id   AF-A0A803U1P7-F1
#
_cell.length_a   1.000
_cell.length_b   1.000
_cell.length_c   1.000
_cell.angle_alpha   90.00
_cell.angle_beta   90.00
_cell.angle_gamma   90.00
#
_symmetry.space_group_name_H-M   'P 1'
#
loop_
_entity.id
_entity.type
_entity.pdbx_description
1 polymer ?
#
loop_
_entity_poly.entity_id
_entity_poly.type
_entity_poly.pdbx_seq_one_letter_code
_entity_poly.pdbx_strand_id
1 'polypeptide(L)'
;MATPGMSWQQQHYYGAGSSSSGSKFATSSSSSATTTSQLGMEYNQDLHLKMSKKIAQLTKVIYALNTKNDEHEAAIQALKDAHEEEIQQIIAETREKILQYKGKVSEEVDLKRKIQVLEESLEDHKKMKHQALTEFEAYKDRVEDMQLCAEAQHVQRVVTMSREVEEIRKKFEERLRNFIQLQVQFEKDKRSALEELRAAHRLEVQELMKTHQNQNATLSKGQEKLEELHRRDVEELNAKVEELRLERKKLIEDYEGKLSKAQSFYEHELDTMKRSQLFTAESLKSCKEKEMELRREFQSQESVLRKNLGKLKTELQMVQDEAGSLREKCQKLQVALSTAENNVQALQKQLDDVKEEEMSLLSKHKEVESELAAARERLQQQATDLVLKASHIGMLQATQMTQEVTIRDLESEKSRLKEKLSQLEEERNLLQSKTQSLDERQRQQIFALEKKVNEARETQREYYEKELIKLQARLEGEAAHLNEAHSKTLEELAWKHHTALEAAHANSNKEKKKLQMELEQQFEKEKQQFEGEKNQLRQQLENLKEELMTKMTSSHQEMNRLQDLVRKSEQGLGTAEGHISSLQETQEILQKELELTRARLRETTDSLYNVEGELDQERQQHETMIAAMREEEKFKVDRMARDLEIKWTENLRQECSKLREELRLQHEEDKKSAMTQLLQLKEREKNAARDSWQKKVEDLLDQISLLKQNLEMQLSQSQTSMQQLQAQFSQERQRLAHEIEELEVEHQHRHTSMKEAHMLAFQNLEETKEQEQKELEAHLQEKHSEELQALKEAHRQSMDAFKLEMEQELQTLRFELEDEGKAMLASLRSELNHQHAAAIDQLRHNHQQELSTAKMELERSIDLSRHQEKEFVCRISDLQDELRHRDHHISGLDKEILTLHENISALTKELEFKGKEVLRIRSESNQQIRLYEQDLNKKHEKELDVMTADHIREKQTILADFNKTQELLKEINSALQVSLEEMEEKYQNRESRPEDLQLIAELKDLIAERDQLIKKLIDDKKFYQLELVNRETNFNKVFNASPNVGVINPLVKQKKKNDKSANRFVSVPNLSALESSGVGNGHANRLDPIPNSPIHDIEFNSSRPLPQPIPPKEPKTVLRRH
;
A
#
# COMPACT_ATOMS: atom_id res chain seq x y z
N MET A 1 54.89 -68.74 -67.62
CA MET A 1 55.82 -69.56 -66.80
C MET A 1 55.11 -70.90 -66.63
N ALA A 2 55.56 -71.99 -67.27
CA ALA A 2 56.73 -72.82 -66.91
C ALA A 2 56.47 -73.61 -65.60
N THR A 3 56.44 -74.96 -65.51
CA THR A 3 57.32 -76.06 -66.05
C THR A 3 58.75 -76.01 -65.48
N PRO A 4 59.57 -77.10 -65.44
CA PRO A 4 59.44 -78.44 -66.10
C PRO A 4 59.90 -79.68 -65.26
N GLY A 5 60.09 -80.84 -65.93
CA GLY A 5 60.85 -82.03 -65.45
C GLY A 5 60.33 -83.37 -66.01
N MET A 6 60.64 -83.84 -67.24
CA MET A 6 61.92 -84.34 -67.83
C MET A 6 62.33 -85.75 -67.31
N SER A 7 62.86 -86.71 -68.11
CA SER A 7 63.44 -86.76 -69.48
C SER A 7 63.39 -88.24 -70.03
N TRP A 8 63.75 -88.69 -71.26
CA TRP A 8 64.11 -88.14 -72.59
C TRP A 8 64.30 -89.29 -73.64
N GLN A 9 64.34 -88.97 -74.95
CA GLN A 9 65.10 -89.65 -76.06
C GLN A 9 64.76 -91.14 -76.47
N GLN A 10 64.95 -91.64 -77.72
CA GLN A 10 65.22 -91.08 -79.08
C GLN A 10 65.01 -92.16 -80.20
N GLN A 11 64.67 -91.77 -81.46
CA GLN A 11 65.03 -92.36 -82.80
C GLN A 11 65.01 -93.91 -83.10
N HIS A 12 64.84 -94.46 -84.33
CA HIS A 12 64.18 -94.12 -85.62
C HIS A 12 64.25 -95.34 -86.62
N TYR A 13 63.53 -95.31 -87.76
CA TYR A 13 63.74 -96.08 -89.04
C TYR A 13 63.20 -97.54 -89.27
N TYR A 14 62.30 -97.68 -90.29
CA TYR A 14 62.05 -98.76 -91.33
C TYR A 14 61.98 -100.28 -90.96
N GLY A 15 61.22 -101.16 -91.65
CA GLY A 15 60.21 -101.00 -92.73
C GLY A 15 59.84 -102.32 -93.51
N ALA A 16 58.67 -102.34 -94.19
CA ALA A 16 58.12 -103.37 -95.14
C ALA A 16 57.75 -104.79 -94.62
N GLY A 17 56.77 -105.54 -95.19
CA GLY A 17 55.76 -105.24 -96.23
C GLY A 17 54.97 -106.48 -96.76
N SER A 18 53.91 -106.27 -97.58
CA SER A 18 53.14 -107.28 -98.40
C SER A 18 52.26 -108.33 -97.66
N SER A 19 51.22 -109.00 -98.23
CA SER A 19 50.25 -108.82 -99.37
C SER A 19 49.38 -110.11 -99.56
N SER A 20 48.16 -110.19 -100.14
CA SER A 20 47.00 -109.28 -100.38
C SER A 20 45.86 -109.99 -101.17
N SER A 21 44.56 -109.74 -100.88
CA SER A 21 43.33 -110.15 -101.66
C SER A 21 43.01 -111.67 -101.79
N GLY A 22 41.81 -112.16 -102.19
CA GLY A 22 40.47 -111.54 -102.40
C GLY A 22 39.46 -112.41 -103.21
N SER A 23 38.14 -112.19 -103.04
CA SER A 23 37.00 -112.50 -103.95
C SER A 23 36.52 -113.94 -104.33
N LYS A 24 35.28 -114.25 -103.90
CA LYS A 24 34.08 -114.79 -104.63
C LYS A 24 34.06 -116.11 -105.47
N PHE A 25 32.82 -116.66 -105.54
CA PHE A 25 32.20 -117.60 -106.51
C PHE A 25 32.39 -119.13 -106.32
N ALA A 26 31.65 -119.93 -107.11
CA ALA A 26 30.98 -121.16 -106.63
C ALA A 26 30.77 -122.30 -107.67
N THR A 27 30.21 -123.42 -107.16
CA THR A 27 29.49 -124.53 -107.85
C THR A 27 30.22 -125.61 -108.70
N SER A 28 29.75 -126.86 -108.49
CA SER A 28 29.60 -127.99 -109.44
C SER A 28 30.60 -129.20 -109.49
N SER A 29 30.09 -130.35 -109.03
CA SER A 29 30.06 -131.71 -109.64
C SER A 29 31.33 -132.52 -110.07
N SER A 30 31.47 -133.69 -109.40
CA SER A 30 31.45 -135.08 -109.96
C SER A 30 32.69 -135.84 -110.54
N SER A 31 33.03 -136.95 -109.86
CA SER A 31 33.12 -138.36 -110.37
C SER A 31 34.45 -139.04 -110.82
N SER A 32 34.41 -140.40 -110.79
CA SER A 32 35.41 -141.42 -111.23
C SER A 32 36.69 -141.56 -110.36
N ALA A 33 37.14 -142.72 -109.84
CA ALA A 33 37.48 -144.09 -110.34
C ALA A 33 39.04 -144.28 -110.35
N THR A 34 39.70 -145.46 -110.38
CA THR A 34 39.34 -146.80 -110.93
C THR A 34 40.29 -147.93 -110.43
N THR A 35 39.80 -149.18 -110.24
CA THR A 35 40.51 -150.51 -110.36
C THR A 35 41.75 -150.83 -109.47
N THR A 36 42.24 -152.08 -109.25
CA THR A 36 42.13 -153.44 -109.88
C THR A 36 42.40 -154.53 -108.79
N SER A 37 42.40 -155.88 -108.92
CA SER A 37 42.21 -156.89 -110.01
C SER A 37 41.81 -158.30 -109.46
N GLN A 38 41.64 -159.26 -110.40
CA GLN A 38 41.80 -160.74 -110.40
C GLN A 38 42.26 -161.49 -109.11
N LEU A 39 41.74 -162.68 -108.78
CA LEU A 39 41.74 -163.95 -109.57
C LEU A 39 40.67 -164.95 -109.05
N GLY A 40 40.52 -166.15 -109.62
CA GLY A 40 39.56 -167.16 -109.12
C GLY A 40 39.80 -168.61 -109.56
N MET A 41 39.20 -169.55 -108.83
CA MET A 41 39.04 -170.98 -109.15
C MET A 41 37.92 -171.61 -108.30
N GLU A 42 37.36 -172.74 -108.72
CA GLU A 42 36.21 -173.41 -108.08
C GLU A 42 36.64 -174.40 -106.99
N TYR A 43 35.89 -174.50 -105.88
CA TYR A 43 35.03 -175.67 -105.58
C TYR A 43 34.21 -175.54 -104.27
N ASN A 44 33.23 -176.44 -104.12
CA ASN A 44 32.53 -176.83 -102.88
C ASN A 44 31.57 -175.80 -102.23
N GLN A 45 30.40 -175.66 -102.86
CA GLN A 45 29.37 -174.63 -102.65
C GLN A 45 28.67 -174.63 -101.26
N ASP A 46 28.68 -175.74 -100.52
CA ASP A 46 27.96 -175.88 -99.24
C ASP A 46 28.71 -175.26 -98.03
N LEU A 47 30.04 -175.12 -98.10
CA LEU A 47 30.81 -174.43 -97.06
C LEU A 47 30.56 -172.91 -97.11
N HIS A 48 30.50 -172.35 -98.31
CA HIS A 48 30.35 -170.91 -98.52
C HIS A 48 29.02 -170.38 -97.95
N LEU A 49 27.93 -171.14 -98.08
CA LEU A 49 26.62 -170.74 -97.57
C LEU A 49 26.56 -170.74 -96.03
N LYS A 50 27.33 -171.62 -95.38
CA LYS A 50 27.52 -171.63 -93.91
C LYS A 50 28.39 -170.46 -93.44
N MET A 51 29.46 -170.13 -94.18
CA MET A 51 30.25 -168.92 -93.90
C MET A 51 29.44 -167.63 -94.10
N SER A 52 28.72 -167.47 -95.21
CA SER A 52 27.89 -166.29 -95.47
C SER A 52 26.80 -166.09 -94.41
N LYS A 53 26.18 -167.16 -93.88
CA LYS A 53 25.26 -167.05 -92.73
C LYS A 53 25.96 -166.58 -91.45
N LYS A 54 27.17 -167.07 -91.16
CA LYS A 54 27.97 -166.64 -89.99
C LYS A 54 28.47 -165.20 -90.12
N ILE A 55 28.89 -164.79 -91.33
CA ILE A 55 29.24 -163.41 -91.66
C ILE A 55 28.01 -162.51 -91.48
N ALA A 56 26.84 -162.86 -92.05
CA ALA A 56 25.62 -162.06 -91.89
C ALA A 56 25.15 -161.95 -90.42
N GLN A 57 25.31 -163.01 -89.62
CA GLN A 57 25.07 -162.95 -88.17
C GLN A 57 26.07 -162.01 -87.46
N LEU A 58 27.36 -162.11 -87.77
CA LEU A 58 28.38 -161.20 -87.23
C LEU A 58 28.14 -159.75 -87.66
N THR A 59 27.86 -159.48 -88.93
CA THR A 59 27.51 -158.13 -89.42
C THR A 59 26.26 -157.59 -88.73
N LYS A 60 25.23 -158.41 -88.49
CA LYS A 60 24.03 -157.97 -87.76
C LYS A 60 24.32 -157.67 -86.28
N VAL A 61 25.19 -158.44 -85.64
CA VAL A 61 25.64 -158.19 -84.25
C VAL A 61 26.53 -156.96 -84.19
N ILE A 62 27.45 -156.77 -85.14
CA ILE A 62 28.31 -155.57 -85.24
C ILE A 62 27.45 -154.33 -85.49
N TYR A 63 26.48 -154.37 -86.40
CA TYR A 63 25.60 -153.23 -86.64
C TYR A 63 24.74 -152.92 -85.40
N ALA A 64 24.18 -153.93 -84.73
CA ALA A 64 23.43 -153.72 -83.48
C ALA A 64 24.31 -153.22 -82.32
N LEU A 65 25.59 -153.60 -82.27
CA LEU A 65 26.56 -153.06 -81.29
C LEU A 65 26.98 -151.64 -81.63
N ASN A 66 27.22 -151.32 -82.91
CA ASN A 66 27.53 -149.96 -83.36
C ASN A 66 26.34 -149.04 -83.12
N THR A 67 25.14 -149.35 -83.60
CA THR A 67 23.95 -148.50 -83.33
C THR A 67 23.72 -148.30 -81.83
N LYS A 68 23.96 -149.32 -81.01
CA LYS A 68 23.88 -149.18 -79.55
C LYS A 68 25.02 -148.35 -78.95
N ASN A 69 26.22 -148.38 -79.55
CA ASN A 69 27.33 -147.51 -79.18
C ASN A 69 27.06 -146.06 -79.59
N ASP A 70 26.53 -145.84 -80.80
CA ASP A 70 26.10 -144.54 -81.31
C ASP A 70 24.97 -143.95 -80.43
N GLU A 71 24.00 -144.78 -80.01
CA GLU A 71 22.97 -144.43 -79.01
C GLU A 71 23.58 -144.10 -77.64
N HIS A 72 24.62 -144.84 -77.20
CA HIS A 72 25.31 -144.55 -75.95
C HIS A 72 26.17 -143.27 -76.03
N GLU A 73 26.84 -143.00 -77.14
CA GLU A 73 27.61 -141.77 -77.36
C GLU A 73 26.68 -140.56 -77.47
N ALA A 74 25.54 -140.68 -78.16
CA ALA A 74 24.50 -139.66 -78.20
C ALA A 74 23.89 -139.39 -76.80
N ALA A 75 23.61 -140.44 -76.01
CA ALA A 75 23.14 -140.28 -74.63
C ALA A 75 24.19 -139.65 -73.71
N ILE A 76 25.48 -140.00 -73.88
CA ILE A 76 26.59 -139.37 -73.16
C ILE A 76 26.74 -137.91 -73.57
N GLN A 77 26.56 -137.56 -74.85
CA GLN A 77 26.64 -136.17 -75.29
C GLN A 77 25.47 -135.35 -74.75
N ALA A 78 24.23 -135.82 -74.86
CA ALA A 78 23.07 -135.17 -74.27
C ALA A 78 23.20 -134.96 -72.74
N LEU A 79 23.86 -135.89 -72.03
CA LEU A 79 24.15 -135.72 -70.60
C LEU A 79 25.22 -134.64 -70.33
N LYS A 80 26.24 -134.50 -71.19
CA LYS A 80 27.20 -133.38 -71.10
C LYS A 80 26.52 -132.05 -71.38
N ASP A 81 25.74 -131.99 -72.46
CA ASP A 81 25.05 -130.77 -72.90
C ASP A 81 24.11 -130.27 -71.78
N ALA A 82 23.33 -131.18 -71.18
CA ALA A 82 22.48 -130.88 -70.03
C ALA A 82 23.27 -130.41 -68.79
N HIS A 83 24.40 -131.05 -68.46
CA HIS A 83 25.26 -130.58 -67.35
C HIS A 83 25.95 -129.24 -67.66
N GLU A 84 26.25 -128.93 -68.92
CA GLU A 84 26.81 -127.64 -69.31
C GLU A 84 25.74 -126.53 -69.28
N GLU A 85 24.48 -126.84 -69.59
CA GLU A 85 23.33 -125.97 -69.32
C GLU A 85 23.11 -125.74 -67.81
N GLU A 86 23.14 -126.79 -66.97
CA GLU A 86 23.06 -126.67 -65.50
C GLU A 86 24.18 -125.76 -64.95
N ILE A 87 25.41 -125.95 -65.42
CA ILE A 87 26.56 -125.11 -65.03
C ILE A 87 26.35 -123.66 -65.47
N GLN A 88 25.85 -123.41 -66.69
CA GLN A 88 25.56 -122.06 -67.16
C GLN A 88 24.42 -121.40 -66.36
N GLN A 89 23.37 -122.13 -65.99
CA GLN A 89 22.30 -121.62 -65.13
C GLN A 89 22.83 -121.27 -63.72
N ILE A 90 23.63 -122.14 -63.10
CA ILE A 90 24.24 -121.87 -61.79
C ILE A 90 25.14 -120.62 -61.85
N ILE A 91 25.89 -120.43 -62.95
CA ILE A 91 26.69 -119.22 -63.18
C ILE A 91 25.82 -117.98 -63.38
N ALA A 92 24.68 -118.08 -64.07
CA ALA A 92 23.73 -116.98 -64.23
C ALA A 92 23.09 -116.57 -62.89
N GLU A 93 22.56 -117.53 -62.15
CA GLU A 93 21.93 -117.29 -60.84
C GLU A 93 22.91 -116.74 -59.80
N THR A 94 24.17 -117.20 -59.79
CA THR A 94 25.19 -116.65 -58.88
C THR A 94 25.61 -115.25 -59.27
N ARG A 95 25.72 -114.93 -60.57
CA ARG A 95 25.94 -113.55 -61.06
C ARG A 95 24.78 -112.62 -60.67
N GLU A 96 23.54 -113.07 -60.80
CA GLU A 96 22.37 -112.27 -60.40
C GLU A 96 22.36 -112.03 -58.88
N LYS A 97 22.56 -113.08 -58.07
CA LYS A 97 22.66 -112.95 -56.60
C LYS A 97 23.79 -111.99 -56.20
N ILE A 98 24.96 -112.05 -56.86
CA ILE A 98 26.07 -111.10 -56.65
C ILE A 98 25.66 -109.66 -56.99
N LEU A 99 24.93 -109.43 -58.08
CA LEU A 99 24.42 -108.11 -58.45
C LEU A 99 23.38 -107.59 -57.43
N GLN A 100 22.45 -108.43 -56.97
CA GLN A 100 21.48 -108.07 -55.93
C GLN A 100 22.17 -107.72 -54.60
N TYR A 101 23.19 -108.49 -54.18
CA TYR A 101 23.97 -108.15 -52.98
C TYR A 101 24.79 -106.86 -53.16
N LYS A 102 25.39 -106.64 -54.34
CA LYS A 102 26.11 -105.40 -54.65
C LYS A 102 25.18 -104.18 -54.59
N GLY A 103 23.96 -104.30 -55.13
CA GLY A 103 22.91 -103.28 -55.05
C GLY A 103 22.56 -102.92 -53.60
N LYS A 104 22.28 -103.92 -52.77
CA LYS A 104 21.99 -103.74 -51.33
C LYS A 104 23.17 -103.11 -50.57
N VAL A 105 24.41 -103.43 -50.93
CA VAL A 105 25.60 -102.80 -50.33
C VAL A 105 25.73 -101.32 -50.74
N SER A 106 25.40 -100.94 -51.98
CA SER A 106 25.31 -99.52 -52.35
C SER A 106 24.19 -98.79 -51.61
N GLU A 107 23.01 -99.39 -51.50
CA GLU A 107 21.88 -98.83 -50.72
C GLU A 107 22.27 -98.63 -49.24
N GLU A 108 22.96 -99.60 -48.63
CA GLU A 108 23.44 -99.49 -47.24
C GLU A 108 24.49 -98.39 -47.07
N VAL A 109 25.38 -98.20 -48.04
CA VAL A 109 26.38 -97.11 -48.05
C VAL A 109 25.72 -95.75 -48.20
N ASP A 110 24.72 -95.61 -49.07
CA ASP A 110 24.01 -94.34 -49.26
C ASP A 110 23.06 -94.01 -48.09
N LEU A 111 22.46 -95.02 -47.45
CA LEU A 111 21.76 -94.85 -46.18
C LEU A 111 22.72 -94.39 -45.06
N LYS A 112 23.92 -94.98 -44.96
CA LYS A 112 24.95 -94.55 -43.99
C LYS A 112 25.40 -93.11 -44.23
N ARG A 113 25.66 -92.71 -45.48
CA ARG A 113 25.94 -91.30 -45.86
C ARG A 113 24.80 -90.37 -45.44
N LYS A 114 23.55 -90.77 -45.69
CA LYS A 114 22.37 -89.96 -45.36
C LYS A 114 22.14 -89.83 -43.85
N ILE A 115 22.42 -90.88 -43.09
CA ILE A 115 22.43 -90.83 -41.62
C ILE A 115 23.52 -89.87 -41.13
N GLN A 116 24.76 -89.99 -41.61
CA GLN A 116 25.86 -89.13 -41.22
C GLN A 116 25.55 -87.63 -41.48
N VAL A 117 25.04 -87.29 -42.67
CA VAL A 117 24.65 -85.89 -42.99
C VAL A 117 23.52 -85.39 -42.08
N LEU A 118 22.57 -86.25 -41.70
CA LEU A 118 21.52 -85.90 -40.75
C LEU A 118 22.10 -85.69 -39.33
N GLU A 119 23.00 -86.56 -38.88
CA GLU A 119 23.69 -86.43 -37.58
C GLU A 119 24.54 -85.16 -37.50
N GLU A 120 25.31 -84.84 -38.54
CA GLU A 120 26.09 -83.60 -38.66
C GLU A 120 25.17 -82.36 -38.62
N SER A 121 24.09 -82.34 -39.41
CA SER A 121 23.13 -81.22 -39.42
C SER A 121 22.40 -81.04 -38.07
N LEU A 122 22.14 -82.14 -37.36
CA LEU A 122 21.48 -82.13 -36.06
C LEU A 122 22.45 -81.69 -34.95
N GLU A 123 23.74 -82.00 -35.07
CA GLU A 123 24.77 -81.50 -34.16
C GLU A 123 25.05 -80.01 -34.37
N ASP A 124 25.06 -79.52 -35.62
CA ASP A 124 25.14 -78.09 -35.91
C ASP A 124 23.89 -77.33 -35.43
N HIS A 125 22.70 -77.92 -35.56
CA HIS A 125 21.49 -77.34 -34.97
C HIS A 125 21.54 -77.30 -33.42
N LYS A 126 22.17 -78.29 -32.75
CA LYS A 126 22.45 -78.20 -31.30
C LYS A 126 23.40 -77.05 -30.97
N LYS A 127 24.50 -76.89 -31.73
CA LYS A 127 25.47 -75.79 -31.55
C LYS A 127 24.79 -74.43 -31.70
N MET A 128 24.04 -74.23 -32.78
CA MET A 128 23.28 -73.00 -33.03
C MET A 128 22.27 -72.71 -31.91
N LYS A 129 21.55 -73.74 -31.44
CA LYS A 129 20.64 -73.59 -30.28
C LYS A 129 21.39 -73.21 -28.99
N HIS A 130 22.56 -73.80 -28.74
CA HIS A 130 23.34 -73.50 -27.55
C HIS A 130 23.98 -72.10 -27.61
N GLN A 131 24.46 -71.69 -28.78
CA GLN A 131 24.93 -70.32 -29.05
C GLN A 131 23.81 -69.31 -28.82
N ALA A 132 22.64 -69.50 -29.44
CA ALA A 132 21.48 -68.61 -29.23
C ALA A 132 21.02 -68.54 -27.75
N LEU A 133 21.11 -69.64 -26.99
CA LEU A 133 20.82 -69.63 -25.55
C LEU A 133 21.88 -68.86 -24.75
N THR A 134 23.18 -69.07 -25.01
CA THR A 134 24.25 -68.34 -24.31
C THR A 134 24.28 -66.85 -24.69
N GLU A 135 23.92 -66.48 -25.91
CA GLU A 135 23.72 -65.09 -26.32
C GLU A 135 22.50 -64.44 -25.65
N PHE A 136 21.42 -65.20 -25.44
CA PHE A 136 20.23 -64.75 -24.71
C PHE A 136 20.51 -64.59 -23.21
N GLU A 137 21.23 -65.52 -22.58
CA GLU A 137 21.69 -65.42 -21.20
C GLU A 137 22.62 -64.19 -21.05
N ALA A 138 23.64 -64.05 -21.89
CA ALA A 138 24.51 -62.88 -21.88
C ALA A 138 23.78 -61.57 -22.23
N TYR A 139 22.66 -61.59 -22.95
CA TYR A 139 21.79 -60.42 -23.15
C TYR A 139 20.98 -60.09 -21.89
N LYS A 140 20.35 -61.09 -21.27
CA LYS A 140 19.62 -60.95 -20.00
C LYS A 140 20.51 -60.37 -18.91
N ASP A 141 21.71 -60.91 -18.73
CA ASP A 141 22.64 -60.46 -17.69
C ASP A 141 23.08 -59.00 -17.93
N ARG A 142 23.33 -58.61 -19.19
CA ARG A 142 23.58 -57.19 -19.55
C ARG A 142 22.39 -56.27 -19.29
N VAL A 143 21.16 -56.75 -19.43
CA VAL A 143 19.95 -55.97 -19.10
C VAL A 143 19.79 -55.84 -17.59
N GLU A 144 20.06 -56.89 -16.81
CA GLU A 144 20.04 -56.86 -15.35
C GLU A 144 21.15 -55.95 -14.78
N ASP A 145 22.39 -56.02 -15.30
CA ASP A 145 23.47 -55.08 -14.96
C ASP A 145 23.12 -53.63 -15.32
N MET A 146 22.54 -53.40 -16.51
CA MET A 146 22.11 -52.06 -16.93
C MET A 146 20.99 -51.52 -16.04
N GLN A 147 20.04 -52.36 -15.63
CA GLN A 147 18.97 -51.98 -14.71
C GLN A 147 19.52 -51.68 -13.32
N LEU A 148 20.41 -52.52 -12.77
CA LEU A 148 21.09 -52.27 -11.50
C LEU A 148 21.92 -50.98 -11.53
N CYS A 149 22.60 -50.69 -12.64
CA CYS A 149 23.32 -49.42 -12.83
C CYS A 149 22.37 -48.22 -12.88
N ALA A 150 21.23 -48.33 -13.55
CA ALA A 150 20.22 -47.28 -13.59
C ALA A 150 19.60 -47.04 -12.20
N GLU A 151 19.21 -48.10 -11.49
CA GLU A 151 18.68 -48.05 -10.13
C GLU A 151 19.70 -47.44 -9.15
N ALA A 152 20.98 -47.85 -9.22
CA ALA A 152 22.05 -47.23 -8.44
C ALA A 152 22.23 -45.73 -8.76
N GLN A 153 22.15 -45.32 -10.03
CA GLN A 153 22.16 -43.91 -10.41
C GLN A 153 20.92 -43.14 -9.94
N HIS A 154 19.75 -43.78 -9.86
CA HIS A 154 18.54 -43.19 -9.29
C HIS A 154 18.67 -43.02 -7.77
N VAL A 155 19.10 -44.05 -7.04
CA VAL A 155 19.37 -43.98 -5.59
C VAL A 155 20.43 -42.92 -5.28
N GLN A 156 21.54 -42.88 -6.03
CA GLN A 156 22.59 -41.88 -5.84
C GLN A 156 22.08 -40.45 -6.04
N ARG A 157 21.25 -40.20 -7.07
CA ARG A 157 20.61 -38.89 -7.30
C ARG A 157 19.65 -38.50 -6.19
N VAL A 158 18.87 -39.44 -5.66
CA VAL A 158 18.00 -39.21 -4.49
C VAL A 158 18.82 -38.88 -3.24
N VAL A 159 19.94 -39.58 -3.01
CA VAL A 159 20.85 -39.32 -1.89
C VAL A 159 21.50 -37.94 -2.01
N THR A 160 21.96 -37.51 -3.20
CA THR A 160 22.51 -36.15 -3.38
C THR A 160 21.44 -35.07 -3.19
N MET A 161 20.24 -35.24 -3.75
CA MET A 161 19.14 -34.30 -3.53
C MET A 161 18.71 -34.22 -2.06
N SER A 162 18.63 -35.36 -1.36
CA SER A 162 18.31 -35.39 0.08
C SER A 162 19.37 -34.65 0.91
N ARG A 163 20.65 -34.79 0.54
CA ARG A 163 21.75 -34.05 1.17
C ARG A 163 21.65 -32.54 0.88
N GLU A 164 21.38 -32.14 -0.35
CA GLU A 164 21.21 -30.73 -0.72
C GLU A 164 20.05 -30.08 0.03
N VAL A 165 18.92 -30.78 0.17
CA VAL A 165 17.77 -30.35 0.97
C VAL A 165 18.14 -30.18 2.44
N GLU A 166 18.86 -31.13 3.04
CA GLU A 166 19.28 -31.02 4.45
C GLU A 166 20.35 -29.93 4.66
N GLU A 167 21.23 -29.70 3.68
CA GLU A 167 22.16 -28.55 3.71
C GLU A 167 21.43 -27.20 3.54
N ILE A 168 20.37 -27.12 2.74
CA ILE A 168 19.49 -25.93 2.64
C ILE A 168 18.74 -25.70 3.96
N ARG A 169 18.16 -26.76 4.54
CA ARG A 169 17.51 -26.73 5.85
C ARG A 169 18.45 -26.23 6.94
N LYS A 170 19.67 -26.78 7.03
CA LYS A 170 20.68 -26.34 7.99
C LYS A 170 21.02 -24.84 7.82
N LYS A 171 21.19 -24.37 6.58
CA LYS A 171 21.40 -22.94 6.27
C LYS A 171 20.20 -22.06 6.67
N PHE A 172 18.97 -22.59 6.59
CA PHE A 172 17.77 -21.92 7.08
C PHE A 172 17.71 -21.87 8.62
N GLU A 173 18.00 -22.98 9.30
CA GLU A 173 18.05 -23.05 10.76
C GLU A 173 19.17 -22.18 11.36
N GLU A 174 20.29 -22.02 10.65
CA GLU A 174 21.37 -21.08 11.00
C GLU A 174 20.94 -19.62 10.81
N ARG A 175 20.24 -19.29 9.70
CA ARG A 175 19.63 -17.95 9.52
C ARG A 175 18.59 -17.64 10.60
N LEU A 176 17.77 -18.61 10.98
CA LEU A 176 16.76 -18.46 12.04
C LEU A 176 17.42 -18.23 13.41
N ARG A 177 18.49 -18.98 13.74
CA ARG A 177 19.30 -18.74 14.94
C ARG A 177 19.92 -17.34 14.95
N ASN A 178 20.50 -16.90 13.83
CA ASN A 178 21.05 -15.55 13.70
C ASN A 178 19.98 -14.46 13.86
N PHE A 179 18.76 -14.68 13.32
CA PHE A 179 17.63 -13.76 13.47
C PHE A 179 17.16 -13.66 14.94
N ILE A 180 17.01 -14.80 15.63
CA ILE A 180 16.67 -14.83 17.06
C ILE A 180 17.75 -14.11 17.89
N GLN A 181 19.03 -14.34 17.59
CA GLN A 181 20.14 -13.67 18.28
C GLN A 181 20.14 -12.15 18.04
N LEU A 182 19.82 -11.71 16.81
CA LEU A 182 19.67 -10.30 16.46
C LEU A 182 18.45 -9.66 17.16
N GLN A 183 17.33 -10.38 17.26
CA GLN A 183 16.15 -9.93 18.02
C GLN A 183 16.46 -9.74 19.50
N VAL A 184 17.16 -10.70 20.13
CA VAL A 184 17.60 -10.59 21.53
C VAL A 184 18.55 -9.41 21.74
N GLN A 185 19.43 -9.13 20.76
CA GLN A 185 20.31 -7.97 20.80
C GLN A 185 19.52 -6.66 20.67
N PHE A 186 18.58 -6.55 19.73
CA PHE A 186 17.69 -5.38 19.62
C PHE A 186 16.84 -5.15 20.88
N GLU A 187 16.34 -6.19 21.54
CA GLU A 187 15.65 -6.05 22.82
C GLU A 187 16.58 -5.55 23.93
N LYS A 188 17.83 -6.04 23.97
CA LYS A 188 18.84 -5.59 24.93
C LYS A 188 19.20 -4.12 24.73
N ASP A 189 19.42 -3.70 23.48
CA ASP A 189 19.80 -2.33 23.17
C ASP A 189 18.62 -1.36 23.40
N LYS A 190 17.38 -1.80 23.11
CA LYS A 190 16.15 -1.09 23.50
C LYS A 190 16.00 -0.95 25.02
N ARG A 191 16.39 -1.97 25.80
CA ARG A 191 16.42 -1.89 27.28
C ARG A 191 17.49 -0.89 27.76
N SER A 192 18.70 -0.93 27.19
CA SER A 192 19.79 0.01 27.51
C SER A 192 19.37 1.46 27.24
N ALA A 193 18.88 1.76 26.04
CA ALA A 193 18.42 3.10 25.67
C ALA A 193 17.27 3.62 26.56
N LEU A 194 16.36 2.74 26.98
CA LEU A 194 15.29 3.09 27.94
C LEU A 194 15.83 3.32 29.36
N GLU A 195 16.86 2.60 29.79
CA GLU A 195 17.50 2.78 31.10
C GLU A 195 18.39 4.04 31.15
N GLU A 196 19.09 4.33 30.06
CA GLU A 196 19.84 5.58 29.83
C GLU A 196 18.91 6.80 29.81
N LEU A 197 17.79 6.74 29.06
CA LEU A 197 16.78 7.81 29.06
C LEU A 197 16.13 8.00 30.46
N ARG A 198 15.86 6.89 31.18
CA ARG A 198 15.41 6.93 32.58
C ARG A 198 16.49 7.42 33.55
N ALA A 199 17.77 7.37 33.20
CA ALA A 199 18.86 7.93 34.00
C ALA A 199 18.98 9.44 33.74
N ALA A 200 18.99 9.86 32.47
CA ALA A 200 18.99 11.25 32.06
C ALA A 200 17.80 12.03 32.68
N HIS A 201 16.58 11.53 32.54
CA HIS A 201 15.39 12.16 33.14
C HIS A 201 15.43 12.18 34.68
N ARG A 202 16.10 11.21 35.33
CA ARG A 202 16.29 11.25 36.80
C ARG A 202 17.34 12.28 37.23
N LEU A 203 18.37 12.53 36.42
CA LEU A 203 19.32 13.61 36.66
C LEU A 203 18.67 14.98 36.43
N GLU A 204 17.91 15.12 35.33
CA GLU A 204 17.14 16.33 35.00
C GLU A 204 16.13 16.69 36.09
N VAL A 205 15.36 15.73 36.60
CA VAL A 205 14.43 15.93 37.74
C VAL A 205 15.18 16.29 39.03
N GLN A 206 16.37 15.71 39.29
CA GLN A 206 17.20 16.12 40.43
C GLN A 206 17.76 17.54 40.27
N GLU A 207 18.14 17.94 39.07
CA GLU A 207 18.66 19.27 38.77
C GLU A 207 17.55 20.32 38.87
N LEU A 208 16.34 20.03 38.35
CA LEU A 208 15.13 20.84 38.53
C LEU A 208 14.72 20.98 40.01
N MET A 209 14.77 19.91 40.80
CA MET A 209 14.54 19.99 42.25
C MET A 209 15.58 20.89 42.94
N LYS A 210 16.84 20.82 42.50
CA LYS A 210 17.95 21.60 43.08
C LYS A 210 17.89 23.08 42.69
N THR A 211 17.50 23.40 41.45
CA THR A 211 17.24 24.79 41.03
C THR A 211 16.01 25.36 41.73
N HIS A 212 14.93 24.58 41.90
CA HIS A 212 13.74 25.01 42.64
C HIS A 212 14.02 25.25 44.14
N GLN A 213 14.86 24.42 44.78
CA GLN A 213 15.32 24.67 46.15
C GLN A 213 16.14 25.96 46.27
N ASN A 214 17.06 26.19 45.33
CA ASN A 214 17.85 27.44 45.28
C ASN A 214 16.95 28.66 45.02
N GLN A 215 15.96 28.55 44.12
CA GLN A 215 15.01 29.62 43.81
C GLN A 215 14.14 29.97 45.03
N ASN A 216 13.61 28.99 45.77
CA ASN A 216 12.90 29.25 47.03
C ASN A 216 13.79 29.95 48.07
N ALA A 217 15.06 29.54 48.19
CA ALA A 217 16.02 30.16 49.11
C ALA A 217 16.39 31.60 48.73
N THR A 218 16.32 31.96 47.45
CA THR A 218 16.45 33.37 46.99
C THR A 218 15.15 34.16 47.08
N LEU A 219 13.99 33.56 46.81
CA LEU A 219 12.68 34.20 46.90
C LEU A 219 12.37 34.60 48.35
N SER A 220 12.59 33.71 49.32
CA SER A 220 12.41 34.00 50.75
C SER A 220 13.23 35.23 51.20
N LYS A 221 14.48 35.35 50.75
CA LYS A 221 15.36 36.51 51.04
C LYS A 221 15.03 37.76 50.23
N GLY A 222 14.29 37.63 49.12
CA GLY A 222 13.70 38.76 48.40
C GLY A 222 12.44 39.28 49.10
N GLN A 223 11.61 38.36 49.58
CA GLN A 223 10.34 38.62 50.27
C GLN A 223 10.58 39.33 51.62
N GLU A 224 11.51 38.84 52.43
CA GLU A 224 11.95 39.47 53.68
C GLU A 224 12.47 40.91 53.46
N LYS A 225 13.16 41.16 52.34
CA LYS A 225 13.63 42.50 51.93
C LYS A 225 12.52 43.40 51.39
N LEU A 226 11.51 42.83 50.73
CA LEU A 226 10.37 43.56 50.19
C LEU A 226 9.40 43.98 51.31
N GLU A 227 9.20 43.13 52.32
CA GLU A 227 8.48 43.47 53.55
C GLU A 227 9.21 44.54 54.37
N GLU A 228 10.55 44.47 54.43
CA GLU A 228 11.42 45.53 54.95
C GLU A 228 11.31 46.85 54.17
N LEU A 229 11.07 46.82 52.85
CA LEU A 229 10.89 48.02 52.04
C LEU A 229 9.49 48.61 52.24
N HIS A 230 8.45 47.80 52.01
CA HIS A 230 7.05 48.20 52.18
C HIS A 230 6.75 48.72 53.59
N ARG A 231 7.41 48.21 54.64
CA ARG A 231 7.30 48.77 55.99
C ARG A 231 7.83 50.20 56.07
N ARG A 232 8.99 50.50 55.48
CA ARG A 232 9.55 51.86 55.43
C ARG A 232 8.68 52.78 54.57
N ASP A 233 8.22 52.28 53.41
CA ASP A 233 7.33 53.04 52.52
C ASP A 233 6.00 53.38 53.22
N VAL A 234 5.43 52.46 54.00
CA VAL A 234 4.22 52.68 54.81
C VAL A 234 4.48 53.61 56.00
N GLU A 235 5.65 53.55 56.64
CA GLU A 235 6.04 54.49 57.69
C GLU A 235 6.21 55.92 57.12
N GLU A 236 6.84 56.07 55.96
CA GLU A 236 7.01 57.36 55.27
C GLU A 236 5.68 57.91 54.71
N LEU A 237 4.83 57.07 54.10
CA LEU A 237 3.48 57.48 53.71
C LEU A 237 2.62 57.90 54.91
N ASN A 238 2.72 57.23 56.06
CA ASN A 238 1.99 57.65 57.26
C ASN A 238 2.50 59.01 57.77
N ALA A 239 3.81 59.25 57.77
CA ALA A 239 4.37 60.56 58.10
C ALA A 239 3.86 61.65 57.12
N LYS A 240 3.82 61.36 55.82
CA LYS A 240 3.27 62.27 54.79
C LYS A 240 1.77 62.49 54.94
N VAL A 241 1.01 61.48 55.37
CA VAL A 241 -0.42 61.58 55.64
C VAL A 241 -0.69 62.43 56.89
N GLU A 242 0.13 62.37 57.94
CA GLU A 242 0.01 63.26 59.10
C GLU A 242 0.42 64.71 58.77
N GLU A 243 1.47 64.90 57.97
CA GLU A 243 1.87 66.22 57.44
C GLU A 243 0.71 66.84 56.63
N LEU A 244 0.13 66.09 55.69
CA LEU A 244 -1.05 66.50 54.92
C LEU A 244 -2.33 66.66 55.76
N ARG A 245 -2.47 65.93 56.88
CA ARG A 245 -3.58 66.15 57.85
C ARG A 245 -3.43 67.48 58.58
N LEU A 246 -2.20 67.83 58.99
CA LEU A 246 -1.87 69.12 59.60
C LEU A 246 -2.03 70.29 58.63
N GLU A 247 -1.56 70.14 57.38
CA GLU A 247 -1.78 71.14 56.33
C GLU A 247 -3.27 71.28 55.98
N ARG A 248 -4.00 70.17 55.79
CA ARG A 248 -5.45 70.19 55.56
C ARG A 248 -6.18 70.87 56.72
N LYS A 249 -5.78 70.65 57.96
CA LYS A 249 -6.38 71.32 59.13
C LYS A 249 -6.17 72.83 59.08
N LYS A 250 -4.92 73.29 58.90
CA LYS A 250 -4.61 74.73 58.74
C LYS A 250 -5.39 75.33 57.56
N LEU A 251 -5.46 74.62 56.43
CA LEU A 251 -6.14 75.06 55.22
C LEU A 251 -7.66 75.14 55.41
N ILE A 252 -8.25 74.23 56.20
CA ILE A 252 -9.66 74.32 56.65
C ILE A 252 -9.85 75.56 57.52
N GLU A 253 -9.05 75.76 58.57
CA GLU A 253 -9.14 76.94 59.45
C GLU A 253 -9.01 78.26 58.66
N ASP A 254 -8.10 78.29 57.69
CA ASP A 254 -7.84 79.44 56.81
C ASP A 254 -8.96 79.65 55.77
N TYR A 255 -9.63 78.58 55.30
CA TYR A 255 -10.83 78.68 54.45
C TYR A 255 -12.10 78.99 55.23
N GLU A 256 -12.28 78.50 56.46
CA GLU A 256 -13.39 78.87 57.34
C GLU A 256 -13.30 80.35 57.73
N GLY A 257 -12.09 80.84 58.02
CA GLY A 257 -11.83 82.27 58.24
C GLY A 257 -12.09 83.16 57.01
N LYS A 258 -11.97 82.61 55.79
CA LYS A 258 -12.35 83.29 54.53
C LYS A 258 -13.86 83.15 54.25
N LEU A 259 -14.45 81.99 54.53
CA LEU A 259 -15.86 81.68 54.33
C LEU A 259 -16.74 82.53 55.25
N SER A 260 -16.37 82.70 56.52
CA SER A 260 -17.08 83.57 57.47
C SER A 260 -17.06 85.05 57.04
N LYS A 261 -15.94 85.52 56.48
CA LYS A 261 -15.84 86.88 55.90
C LYS A 261 -16.65 87.00 54.60
N ALA A 262 -16.67 85.96 53.78
CA ALA A 262 -17.51 85.92 52.58
C ALA A 262 -19.01 85.83 52.93
N GLN A 263 -19.39 85.08 53.96
CA GLN A 263 -20.76 84.96 54.45
C GLN A 263 -21.29 86.31 54.95
N SER A 264 -20.55 87.02 55.80
CA SER A 264 -20.98 88.35 56.25
C SER A 264 -21.07 89.39 55.12
N PHE A 265 -20.23 89.28 54.08
CA PHE A 265 -20.36 90.08 52.86
C PHE A 265 -21.60 89.69 52.03
N TYR A 266 -21.83 88.39 51.81
CA TYR A 266 -22.96 87.88 51.04
C TYR A 266 -24.30 88.04 51.78
N GLU A 267 -24.36 88.05 53.11
CA GLU A 267 -25.55 88.41 53.87
C GLU A 267 -25.92 89.89 53.67
N HIS A 268 -24.91 90.77 53.66
CA HIS A 268 -25.10 92.20 53.38
C HIS A 268 -25.55 92.45 51.93
N GLU A 269 -24.96 91.74 50.96
CA GLU A 269 -25.48 91.71 49.59
C GLU A 269 -26.89 91.10 49.52
N LEU A 270 -27.19 90.00 50.22
CA LEU A 270 -28.51 89.37 50.19
C LEU A 270 -29.62 90.30 50.69
N ASP A 271 -29.40 91.05 51.76
CA ASP A 271 -30.38 92.03 52.25
C ASP A 271 -30.52 93.26 51.34
N THR A 272 -29.52 93.52 50.51
CA THR A 272 -29.59 94.52 49.43
C THR A 272 -30.33 93.93 48.20
N MET A 273 -30.09 92.66 47.88
CA MET A 273 -30.73 91.92 46.79
C MET A 273 -32.18 91.55 47.07
N LYS A 274 -32.58 91.23 48.30
CA LYS A 274 -33.99 91.02 48.69
C LYS A 274 -34.84 92.25 48.38
N ARG A 275 -34.27 93.46 48.59
CA ARG A 275 -34.93 94.75 48.30
C ARG A 275 -35.08 95.00 46.79
N SER A 276 -34.12 94.59 45.95
CA SER A 276 -34.27 94.65 44.49
C SER A 276 -35.14 93.52 43.93
N GLN A 277 -35.09 92.32 44.51
CA GLN A 277 -35.87 91.16 44.08
C GLN A 277 -37.38 91.40 44.23
N LEU A 278 -37.83 92.05 45.32
CA LEU A 278 -39.22 92.47 45.49
C LEU A 278 -39.71 93.33 44.30
N PHE A 279 -38.91 94.33 43.89
CA PHE A 279 -39.21 95.17 42.73
C PHE A 279 -39.25 94.39 41.40
N THR A 280 -38.35 93.43 41.21
CA THR A 280 -38.39 92.55 40.01
C THR A 280 -39.55 91.55 40.03
N ALA A 281 -40.01 91.10 41.20
CA ALA A 281 -41.09 90.12 41.33
C ALA A 281 -42.45 90.67 40.88
N GLU A 282 -42.70 91.97 41.10
CA GLU A 282 -43.88 92.66 40.59
C GLU A 282 -43.85 92.79 39.06
N SER A 283 -42.69 93.12 38.47
CA SER A 283 -42.52 93.09 37.01
C SER A 283 -42.69 91.68 36.42
N LEU A 284 -42.23 90.64 37.11
CA LEU A 284 -42.33 89.25 36.62
C LEU A 284 -43.79 88.74 36.59
N LYS A 285 -44.67 89.21 37.48
CA LYS A 285 -46.11 88.90 37.42
C LYS A 285 -46.73 89.39 36.10
N SER A 286 -46.49 90.64 35.73
CA SER A 286 -47.01 91.22 34.48
C SER A 286 -46.48 90.51 33.22
N CYS A 287 -45.30 89.88 33.30
CA CYS A 287 -44.78 89.05 32.22
C CYS A 287 -45.51 87.69 32.10
N LYS A 288 -45.85 87.04 33.22
CA LYS A 288 -46.54 85.75 33.24
C LYS A 288 -47.99 85.82 32.74
N GLU A 289 -48.66 86.95 32.91
CA GLU A 289 -50.02 87.17 32.40
C GLU A 289 -50.04 87.14 30.86
N LYS A 290 -49.08 87.82 30.22
CA LYS A 290 -48.91 87.84 28.75
C LYS A 290 -48.47 86.48 28.18
N GLU A 291 -47.65 85.74 28.92
CA GLU A 291 -47.29 84.35 28.60
C GLU A 291 -48.53 83.43 28.57
N MET A 292 -49.52 83.71 29.42
CA MET A 292 -50.78 82.94 29.48
C MET A 292 -51.72 83.25 28.31
N GLU A 293 -51.67 84.45 27.73
CA GLU A 293 -52.46 84.80 26.54
C GLU A 293 -51.91 84.11 25.29
N LEU A 294 -50.60 84.20 25.05
CA LEU A 294 -49.92 83.52 23.95
C LEU A 294 -50.16 81.99 23.95
N ARG A 295 -50.20 81.35 25.14
CA ARG A 295 -50.53 79.91 25.23
C ARG A 295 -51.93 79.56 24.71
N ARG A 296 -52.93 80.44 24.86
CA ARG A 296 -54.29 80.21 24.34
C ARG A 296 -54.33 80.33 22.82
N GLU A 297 -53.56 81.27 22.25
CA GLU A 297 -53.46 81.43 20.79
C GLU A 297 -52.80 80.22 20.12
N PHE A 298 -51.73 79.66 20.72
CA PHE A 298 -51.12 78.42 20.21
C PHE A 298 -52.07 77.21 20.30
N GLN A 299 -52.83 77.05 21.38
CA GLN A 299 -53.85 75.98 21.46
C GLN A 299 -54.97 76.14 20.42
N SER A 300 -55.36 77.38 20.09
CA SER A 300 -56.30 77.68 19.00
C SER A 300 -55.76 77.21 17.64
N GLN A 301 -54.51 77.55 17.32
CA GLN A 301 -53.85 77.16 16.06
C GLN A 301 -53.69 75.63 15.96
N GLU A 302 -53.30 74.97 17.05
CA GLU A 302 -53.12 73.52 17.09
C GLU A 302 -54.45 72.75 16.88
N SER A 303 -55.57 73.31 17.36
CA SER A 303 -56.93 72.79 17.12
C SER A 303 -57.33 72.82 15.64
N VAL A 304 -56.98 73.90 14.93
CA VAL A 304 -57.20 74.03 13.48
C VAL A 304 -56.38 73.01 12.70
N LEU A 305 -55.11 72.81 13.08
CA LEU A 305 -54.23 71.81 12.44
C LEU A 305 -54.76 70.38 12.64
N ARG A 306 -55.24 70.02 13.85
CA ARG A 306 -55.88 68.72 14.09
C ARG A 306 -57.13 68.50 13.23
N LYS A 307 -57.95 69.53 13.01
CA LYS A 307 -59.12 69.45 12.09
C LYS A 307 -58.72 69.22 10.64
N ASN A 308 -57.63 69.83 10.16
CA ASN A 308 -57.15 69.62 8.79
C ASN A 308 -56.52 68.23 8.60
N LEU A 309 -55.80 67.72 9.61
CA LEU A 309 -55.32 66.32 9.64
C LEU A 309 -56.46 65.29 9.60
N GLY A 310 -57.62 65.61 10.20
CA GLY A 310 -58.83 64.81 10.09
C GLY A 310 -59.36 64.69 8.65
N LYS A 311 -59.32 65.79 7.88
CA LYS A 311 -59.78 65.80 6.47
C LYS A 311 -58.90 64.95 5.55
N LEU A 312 -57.57 65.09 5.67
CA LEU A 312 -56.63 64.25 4.92
C LEU A 312 -56.80 62.76 5.25
N LYS A 313 -57.14 62.41 6.50
CA LYS A 313 -57.48 61.02 6.86
C LYS A 313 -58.75 60.51 6.17
N THR A 314 -59.79 61.32 6.04
CA THR A 314 -61.00 60.91 5.31
C THR A 314 -60.77 60.82 3.80
N GLU A 315 -59.95 61.70 3.22
CA GLU A 315 -59.57 61.64 1.80
C GLU A 315 -58.73 60.39 1.49
N LEU A 316 -57.77 60.05 2.36
CA LEU A 316 -56.97 58.82 2.23
C LEU A 316 -57.84 57.55 2.30
N GLN A 317 -58.85 57.53 3.19
CA GLN A 317 -59.80 56.42 3.30
C GLN A 317 -60.61 56.24 2.00
N MET A 318 -61.13 57.32 1.39
CA MET A 318 -61.86 57.20 0.13
C MET A 318 -60.99 56.65 -1.01
N VAL A 319 -59.73 57.08 -1.13
CA VAL A 319 -58.79 56.52 -2.11
C VAL A 319 -58.51 55.03 -1.86
N GLN A 320 -58.48 54.61 -0.59
CA GLN A 320 -58.30 53.22 -0.21
C GLN A 320 -59.54 52.36 -0.53
N ASP A 321 -60.75 52.91 -0.40
CA ASP A 321 -62.01 52.26 -0.76
C ASP A 321 -62.23 52.22 -2.28
N GLU A 322 -61.85 53.26 -3.02
CA GLU A 322 -61.79 53.26 -4.49
C GLU A 322 -60.82 52.20 -5.02
N ALA A 323 -59.63 52.07 -4.42
CA ALA A 323 -58.68 51.02 -4.71
C ALA A 323 -59.21 49.61 -4.36
N GLY A 324 -60.12 49.50 -3.38
CA GLY A 324 -60.92 48.29 -3.13
C GLY A 324 -61.86 47.98 -4.30
N SER A 325 -62.62 48.97 -4.78
CA SER A 325 -63.55 48.81 -5.91
C SER A 325 -62.86 48.41 -7.22
N LEU A 326 -61.64 48.89 -7.45
CA LEU A 326 -60.82 48.50 -8.60
C LEU A 326 -60.32 47.06 -8.48
N ARG A 327 -59.94 46.63 -7.28
CA ARG A 327 -59.53 45.25 -6.99
C ARG A 327 -60.67 44.25 -7.22
N GLU A 328 -61.88 44.63 -6.80
CA GLU A 328 -63.09 43.82 -7.01
C GLU A 328 -63.48 43.72 -8.50
N LYS A 329 -63.25 44.78 -9.30
CA LYS A 329 -63.40 44.74 -10.77
C LYS A 329 -62.37 43.81 -11.43
N CYS A 330 -61.11 43.83 -10.98
CA CYS A 330 -60.09 42.87 -11.44
C CYS A 330 -60.48 41.42 -11.11
N GLN A 331 -61.01 41.18 -9.91
CA GLN A 331 -61.45 39.84 -9.50
C GLN A 331 -62.64 39.34 -10.33
N LYS A 332 -63.58 40.23 -10.70
CA LYS A 332 -64.69 39.93 -11.63
C LYS A 332 -64.20 39.64 -13.06
N LEU A 333 -63.16 40.33 -13.54
CA LEU A 333 -62.49 40.00 -14.80
C LEU A 333 -61.75 38.65 -14.76
N GLN A 334 -61.16 38.28 -13.63
CA GLN A 334 -60.49 36.98 -13.49
C GLN A 334 -61.48 35.80 -13.46
N VAL A 335 -62.69 35.98 -12.89
CA VAL A 335 -63.79 35.01 -13.03
C VAL A 335 -64.23 34.89 -14.49
N ALA A 336 -64.37 36.00 -15.21
CA ALA A 336 -64.68 35.97 -16.65
C ALA A 336 -63.59 35.24 -17.47
N LEU A 337 -62.32 35.41 -17.12
CA LEU A 337 -61.20 34.68 -17.75
C LEU A 337 -61.31 33.17 -17.51
N SER A 338 -61.53 32.72 -16.27
CA SER A 338 -61.72 31.29 -15.96
C SER A 338 -62.95 30.68 -16.64
N THR A 339 -63.96 31.50 -16.93
CA THR A 339 -65.15 31.08 -17.70
C THR A 339 -64.82 30.92 -19.19
N ALA A 340 -63.91 31.75 -19.74
CA ALA A 340 -63.40 31.59 -21.10
C ALA A 340 -62.46 30.37 -21.23
N GLU A 341 -61.61 30.11 -20.24
CA GLU A 341 -60.72 28.94 -20.19
C GLU A 341 -61.52 27.62 -20.19
N ASN A 342 -62.61 27.55 -19.42
CA ASN A 342 -63.53 26.41 -19.45
C ASN A 342 -64.22 26.22 -20.82
N ASN A 343 -64.52 27.30 -21.54
CA ASN A 343 -65.06 27.22 -22.90
C ASN A 343 -64.01 26.74 -23.93
N VAL A 344 -62.73 27.05 -23.72
CA VAL A 344 -61.64 26.49 -24.55
C VAL A 344 -61.48 24.98 -24.31
N GLN A 345 -61.62 24.51 -23.07
CA GLN A 345 -61.65 23.06 -22.80
C GLN A 345 -62.86 22.36 -23.43
N ALA A 346 -64.02 23.01 -23.49
CA ALA A 346 -65.21 22.48 -24.18
C ALA A 346 -64.99 22.36 -25.71
N LEU A 347 -64.34 23.35 -26.34
CA LEU A 347 -63.99 23.31 -27.76
C LEU A 347 -62.90 22.27 -28.06
N GLN A 348 -61.94 22.08 -27.15
CA GLN A 348 -60.93 21.02 -27.28
C GLN A 348 -61.60 19.63 -27.32
N LYS A 349 -62.62 19.40 -26.49
CA LYS A 349 -63.34 18.12 -26.49
C LYS A 349 -64.08 17.85 -27.80
N GLN A 350 -64.72 18.86 -28.39
CA GLN A 350 -65.38 18.76 -29.69
C GLN A 350 -64.40 18.48 -30.85
N LEU A 351 -63.10 18.80 -30.69
CA LEU A 351 -62.05 18.44 -31.66
C LEU A 351 -61.59 16.99 -31.52
N ASP A 352 -61.73 16.39 -30.34
CA ASP A 352 -61.37 14.99 -30.10
C ASP A 352 -62.51 14.03 -30.47
N ASP A 353 -63.78 14.42 -30.24
CA ASP A 353 -64.97 13.68 -30.70
C ASP A 353 -64.94 13.44 -32.24
N VAL A 354 -64.50 14.43 -33.03
CA VAL A 354 -64.37 14.34 -34.51
C VAL A 354 -63.30 13.33 -34.96
N LYS A 355 -62.26 13.09 -34.14
CA LYS A 355 -61.19 12.10 -34.46
C LYS A 355 -61.68 10.67 -34.24
N GLU A 356 -62.60 10.44 -33.29
CA GLU A 356 -63.24 9.14 -33.14
C GLU A 356 -64.17 8.83 -34.33
N GLU A 357 -64.84 9.85 -34.90
CA GLU A 357 -65.60 9.68 -36.15
C GLU A 357 -64.70 9.34 -37.35
N GLU A 358 -63.53 9.98 -37.49
CA GLU A 358 -62.54 9.65 -38.54
C GLU A 358 -62.06 8.18 -38.44
N MET A 359 -61.73 7.73 -37.22
CA MET A 359 -61.37 6.33 -36.96
C MET A 359 -62.52 5.35 -37.29
N SER A 360 -63.77 5.76 -37.15
CA SER A 360 -64.96 4.96 -37.50
C SER A 360 -65.22 4.81 -39.01
N LEU A 361 -64.57 5.65 -39.83
CA LEU A 361 -64.59 5.56 -41.29
C LEU A 361 -63.41 4.72 -41.81
N LEU A 362 -62.25 4.80 -41.13
CA LEU A 362 -61.05 4.03 -41.48
C LEU A 362 -61.24 2.51 -41.31
N SER A 363 -62.08 2.07 -40.36
CA SER A 363 -62.42 0.64 -40.20
C SER A 363 -63.23 0.09 -41.38
N LYS A 364 -64.24 0.83 -41.84
CA LYS A 364 -65.12 0.44 -42.96
C LYS A 364 -64.37 0.33 -44.29
N HIS A 365 -63.28 1.07 -44.47
CA HIS A 365 -62.43 0.92 -45.66
C HIS A 365 -61.70 -0.43 -45.70
N LYS A 366 -61.35 -1.02 -44.55
CA LYS A 366 -60.67 -2.33 -44.49
C LYS A 366 -61.59 -3.52 -44.79
N GLU A 367 -62.88 -3.41 -44.48
CA GLU A 367 -63.86 -4.46 -44.79
C GLU A 367 -64.00 -4.63 -46.32
N VAL A 368 -64.09 -3.52 -47.06
CA VAL A 368 -64.18 -3.52 -48.53
C VAL A 368 -62.94 -4.11 -49.23
N GLU A 369 -61.74 -3.92 -48.66
CA GLU A 369 -60.51 -4.52 -49.20
C GLU A 369 -60.49 -6.06 -49.07
N SER A 370 -61.14 -6.60 -48.03
CA SER A 370 -61.19 -8.05 -47.79
C SER A 370 -62.07 -8.79 -48.81
N GLU A 371 -63.19 -8.21 -49.23
CA GLU A 371 -64.09 -8.80 -50.23
C GLU A 371 -63.46 -8.84 -51.62
N LEU A 372 -62.63 -7.84 -51.96
CA LEU A 372 -61.90 -7.77 -53.23
C LEU A 372 -60.86 -8.89 -53.38
N ALA A 373 -60.28 -9.38 -52.28
CA ALA A 373 -59.34 -10.50 -52.31
C ALA A 373 -60.05 -11.82 -52.69
N ALA A 374 -61.18 -12.12 -52.05
CA ALA A 374 -61.95 -13.35 -52.27
C ALA A 374 -62.55 -13.45 -53.70
N ALA A 375 -62.67 -12.33 -54.42
CA ALA A 375 -63.13 -12.33 -55.81
C ALA A 375 -62.07 -12.85 -56.81
N ARG A 376 -60.77 -12.72 -56.50
CA ARG A 376 -59.68 -13.05 -57.44
C ARG A 376 -59.39 -14.55 -57.52
N GLU A 377 -59.45 -15.25 -56.39
CA GLU A 377 -59.12 -16.68 -56.29
C GLU A 377 -60.04 -17.56 -57.15
N ARG A 378 -61.35 -17.24 -57.16
CA ARG A 378 -62.39 -18.03 -57.87
C ARG A 378 -62.26 -18.02 -59.39
N LEU A 379 -61.59 -17.03 -59.98
CA LEU A 379 -61.35 -16.94 -61.43
C LEU A 379 -60.18 -17.80 -61.91
N GLN A 380 -59.30 -18.25 -61.01
CA GLN A 380 -58.09 -18.99 -61.39
C GLN A 380 -58.30 -20.51 -61.47
N GLN A 381 -59.20 -21.09 -60.66
CA GLN A 381 -59.53 -22.53 -60.70
C GLN A 381 -60.26 -22.99 -61.99
N GLN A 382 -60.98 -22.11 -62.70
CA GLN A 382 -61.84 -22.53 -63.82
C GLN A 382 -61.12 -22.64 -65.18
N ALA A 383 -59.90 -22.10 -65.31
CA ALA A 383 -59.16 -22.08 -66.58
C ALA A 383 -58.36 -23.36 -66.86
N THR A 384 -57.97 -24.12 -65.83
CA THR A 384 -57.02 -25.24 -65.94
C THR A 384 -57.67 -26.59 -66.26
N ASP A 385 -58.92 -26.80 -65.85
CA ASP A 385 -59.56 -28.12 -65.84
C ASP A 385 -60.19 -28.55 -67.20
N LEU A 386 -60.33 -27.61 -68.14
CA LEU A 386 -60.97 -27.83 -69.45
C LEU A 386 -60.01 -28.29 -70.56
N VAL A 387 -58.71 -27.98 -70.46
CA VAL A 387 -57.72 -28.28 -71.53
C VAL A 387 -57.19 -29.72 -71.44
N LEU A 388 -57.06 -30.27 -70.24
CA LEU A 388 -56.37 -31.55 -70.00
C LEU A 388 -57.20 -32.79 -70.41
N LYS A 389 -58.53 -32.69 -70.51
CA LYS A 389 -59.43 -33.86 -70.59
C LYS A 389 -59.75 -34.32 -72.01
N ALA A 390 -59.50 -33.49 -73.03
CA ALA A 390 -59.86 -33.81 -74.43
C ALA A 390 -58.75 -34.51 -75.23
N SER A 391 -57.48 -34.21 -74.97
CA SER A 391 -56.36 -34.64 -75.84
C SER A 391 -55.82 -36.06 -75.54
N HIS A 392 -56.00 -36.55 -74.31
CA HIS A 392 -55.30 -37.76 -73.85
C HIS A 392 -55.98 -39.08 -74.24
N ILE A 393 -57.31 -39.10 -74.34
CA ILE A 393 -58.10 -40.33 -74.47
C ILE A 393 -57.90 -41.02 -75.84
N GLY A 394 -57.70 -40.24 -76.91
CA GLY A 394 -57.60 -40.77 -78.28
C GLY A 394 -56.29 -41.49 -78.63
N MET A 395 -55.18 -41.19 -77.94
CA MET A 395 -53.86 -41.77 -78.28
C MET A 395 -53.51 -42.99 -77.41
N LEU A 396 -53.89 -42.99 -76.13
CA LEU A 396 -53.50 -44.04 -75.18
C LEU A 396 -54.02 -45.44 -75.56
N GLN A 397 -55.24 -45.53 -76.13
CA GLN A 397 -55.89 -46.81 -76.39
C GLN A 397 -55.20 -47.63 -77.51
N ALA A 398 -54.45 -46.99 -78.41
CA ALA A 398 -53.70 -47.67 -79.47
C ALA A 398 -52.32 -48.16 -78.98
N THR A 399 -51.63 -47.40 -78.13
CA THR A 399 -50.33 -47.80 -77.58
C THR A 399 -50.47 -48.86 -76.48
N GLN A 400 -51.57 -48.83 -75.72
CA GLN A 400 -51.82 -49.79 -74.63
C GLN A 400 -51.77 -51.25 -75.10
N MET A 401 -52.45 -51.60 -76.21
CA MET A 401 -52.56 -52.99 -76.65
C MET A 401 -51.24 -53.62 -77.09
N THR A 402 -50.31 -52.83 -77.67
CA THR A 402 -48.98 -53.31 -78.04
C THR A 402 -48.02 -53.30 -76.84
N GLN A 403 -48.13 -52.30 -75.96
CA GLN A 403 -47.34 -52.21 -74.73
C GLN A 403 -47.68 -53.32 -73.74
N GLU A 404 -48.95 -53.73 -73.59
CA GLU A 404 -49.37 -54.79 -72.66
C GLU A 404 -48.71 -56.15 -72.91
N VAL A 405 -48.25 -56.44 -74.13
CA VAL A 405 -47.49 -57.67 -74.42
C VAL A 405 -46.04 -57.51 -73.96
N THR A 406 -45.34 -56.46 -74.41
CA THR A 406 -43.94 -56.23 -74.07
C THR A 406 -43.73 -55.94 -72.58
N ILE A 407 -44.70 -55.30 -71.92
CA ILE A 407 -44.72 -55.10 -70.46
C ILE A 407 -44.70 -56.45 -69.74
N ARG A 408 -45.46 -57.45 -70.19
CA ARG A 408 -45.58 -58.74 -69.50
C ARG A 408 -44.27 -59.54 -69.52
N ASP A 409 -43.57 -59.50 -70.65
CA ASP A 409 -42.25 -60.14 -70.79
C ASP A 409 -41.18 -59.36 -70.00
N LEU A 410 -41.17 -58.03 -70.11
CA LEU A 410 -40.28 -57.15 -69.33
C LEU A 410 -40.57 -57.23 -67.82
N GLU A 411 -41.79 -57.51 -67.39
CA GLU A 411 -42.13 -57.76 -65.98
C GLU A 411 -41.56 -59.07 -65.47
N SER A 412 -41.40 -60.09 -66.32
CA SER A 412 -40.73 -61.35 -65.97
C SER A 412 -39.20 -61.21 -65.86
N GLU A 413 -38.59 -60.39 -66.72
CA GLU A 413 -37.17 -60.00 -66.60
C GLU A 413 -36.96 -59.11 -65.36
N LYS A 414 -37.86 -58.15 -65.12
CA LYS A 414 -37.82 -57.19 -64.01
C LYS A 414 -38.09 -57.85 -62.66
N SER A 415 -38.89 -58.92 -62.57
CA SER A 415 -39.04 -59.71 -61.35
C SER A 415 -37.77 -60.50 -61.05
N ARG A 416 -37.21 -61.19 -62.05
CA ARG A 416 -35.93 -61.93 -61.95
C ARG A 416 -34.75 -61.02 -61.58
N LEU A 417 -34.68 -59.82 -62.16
CA LEU A 417 -33.68 -58.81 -61.82
C LEU A 417 -33.96 -58.16 -60.45
N LYS A 418 -35.22 -58.03 -60.02
CA LYS A 418 -35.58 -57.60 -58.66
C LYS A 418 -35.19 -58.60 -57.59
N GLU A 419 -35.39 -59.92 -57.80
CA GLU A 419 -34.89 -60.94 -56.86
C GLU A 419 -33.38 -60.91 -56.77
N LYS A 420 -32.68 -60.72 -57.90
CA LYS A 420 -31.22 -60.65 -57.92
C LYS A 420 -30.69 -59.35 -57.30
N LEU A 421 -31.42 -58.24 -57.44
CA LEU A 421 -31.13 -57.00 -56.71
C LEU A 421 -31.47 -57.12 -55.22
N SER A 422 -32.58 -57.74 -54.83
CA SER A 422 -32.91 -57.91 -53.41
C SER A 422 -31.92 -58.83 -52.72
N GLN A 423 -31.44 -59.89 -53.37
CA GLN A 423 -30.33 -60.73 -52.86
C GLN A 423 -29.05 -59.91 -52.67
N LEU A 424 -28.65 -59.08 -53.65
CA LEU A 424 -27.45 -58.25 -53.53
C LEU A 424 -27.62 -57.08 -52.53
N GLU A 425 -28.83 -56.55 -52.36
CA GLU A 425 -29.14 -55.56 -51.34
C GLU A 425 -29.23 -56.19 -49.94
N GLU A 426 -29.76 -57.40 -49.82
CA GLU A 426 -29.73 -58.20 -48.59
C GLU A 426 -28.29 -58.52 -48.21
N GLU A 427 -27.44 -59.00 -49.12
CA GLU A 427 -26.01 -59.21 -48.89
C GLU A 427 -25.29 -57.91 -48.52
N ARG A 428 -25.55 -56.80 -49.23
CA ARG A 428 -24.98 -55.48 -48.90
C ARG A 428 -25.43 -55.03 -47.51
N ASN A 429 -26.70 -55.19 -47.16
CA ASN A 429 -27.25 -54.81 -45.86
C ASN A 429 -26.76 -55.77 -44.75
N LEU A 430 -26.50 -57.04 -45.04
CA LEU A 430 -25.86 -57.99 -44.12
C LEU A 430 -24.40 -57.61 -43.85
N LEU A 431 -23.65 -57.24 -44.88
CA LEU A 431 -22.28 -56.74 -44.75
C LEU A 431 -22.25 -55.38 -44.04
N GLN A 432 -23.16 -54.47 -44.38
CA GLN A 432 -23.26 -53.15 -43.76
C GLN A 432 -23.64 -53.25 -42.28
N SER A 433 -24.62 -54.08 -41.91
CA SER A 433 -24.97 -54.34 -40.51
C SER A 433 -23.89 -55.10 -39.75
N LYS A 434 -23.09 -55.94 -40.42
CA LYS A 434 -21.91 -56.61 -39.84
C LYS A 434 -20.75 -55.64 -39.60
N THR A 435 -20.53 -54.68 -40.50
CA THR A 435 -19.57 -53.58 -40.28
C THR A 435 -20.07 -52.64 -39.18
N GLN A 436 -21.33 -52.20 -39.23
CA GLN A 436 -21.93 -51.36 -38.20
C GLN A 436 -21.89 -52.03 -36.83
N SER A 437 -22.23 -53.31 -36.70
CA SER A 437 -22.15 -54.01 -35.40
C SER A 437 -20.72 -54.28 -34.92
N LEU A 438 -19.72 -54.30 -35.81
CA LEU A 438 -18.30 -54.27 -35.42
C LEU A 438 -17.90 -52.87 -34.92
N ASP A 439 -18.30 -51.81 -35.62
CA ASP A 439 -18.06 -50.42 -35.20
C ASP A 439 -18.78 -50.09 -33.89
N GLU A 440 -20.03 -50.53 -33.70
CA GLU A 440 -20.80 -50.41 -32.46
C GLU A 440 -20.06 -51.10 -31.31
N ARG A 441 -19.52 -52.30 -31.56
CA ARG A 441 -18.77 -53.08 -30.56
C ARG A 441 -17.44 -52.42 -30.22
N GLN A 442 -16.72 -51.88 -31.21
CA GLN A 442 -15.50 -51.10 -30.98
C GLN A 442 -15.81 -49.80 -30.22
N ARG A 443 -16.85 -49.06 -30.59
CA ARG A 443 -17.32 -47.86 -29.87
C ARG A 443 -17.72 -48.16 -28.44
N GLN A 444 -18.47 -49.24 -28.19
CA GLN A 444 -18.82 -49.70 -26.84
C GLN A 444 -17.58 -50.12 -26.03
N GLN A 445 -16.58 -50.74 -26.68
CA GLN A 445 -15.34 -51.15 -26.02
C GLN A 445 -14.42 -49.96 -25.71
N ILE A 446 -14.35 -48.96 -26.60
CA ILE A 446 -13.68 -47.67 -26.35
C ILE A 446 -14.40 -46.93 -25.22
N PHE A 447 -15.72 -46.76 -25.29
CA PHE A 447 -16.52 -46.09 -24.26
C PHE A 447 -16.40 -46.78 -22.88
N ALA A 448 -16.32 -48.12 -22.84
CA ALA A 448 -16.08 -48.86 -21.60
C ALA A 448 -14.66 -48.68 -21.05
N LEU A 449 -13.66 -48.41 -21.90
CA LEU A 449 -12.29 -48.05 -21.47
C LEU A 449 -12.22 -46.59 -21.03
N GLU A 450 -12.81 -45.66 -21.78
CA GLU A 450 -12.93 -44.24 -21.43
C GLU A 450 -13.67 -44.05 -20.10
N LYS A 451 -14.78 -44.77 -19.88
CA LYS A 451 -15.51 -44.76 -18.60
C LYS A 451 -14.63 -45.23 -17.46
N LYS A 452 -13.88 -46.33 -17.61
CA LYS A 452 -12.93 -46.82 -16.58
C LYS A 452 -11.77 -45.86 -16.33
N VAL A 453 -11.26 -45.20 -17.37
CA VAL A 453 -10.22 -44.18 -17.24
C VAL A 453 -10.75 -42.93 -16.53
N ASN A 454 -12.01 -42.55 -16.77
CA ASN A 454 -12.66 -41.44 -16.08
C ASN A 454 -13.01 -41.80 -14.62
N GLU A 455 -13.54 -42.98 -14.35
CA GLU A 455 -13.76 -43.51 -12.98
C GLU A 455 -12.44 -43.56 -12.19
N ALA A 456 -11.33 -43.98 -12.82
CA ALA A 456 -10.00 -43.95 -12.21
C ALA A 456 -9.50 -42.51 -11.94
N ARG A 457 -9.75 -41.57 -12.86
CA ARG A 457 -9.43 -40.14 -12.68
C ARG A 457 -10.33 -39.45 -11.64
N GLU A 458 -11.57 -39.89 -11.47
CA GLU A 458 -12.50 -39.36 -10.47
C GLU A 458 -12.14 -39.88 -9.09
N THR A 459 -11.93 -41.19 -8.93
CA THR A 459 -11.44 -41.76 -7.66
C THR A 459 -10.06 -41.22 -7.25
N GLN A 460 -9.15 -40.96 -8.20
CA GLN A 460 -7.88 -40.30 -7.91
C GLN A 460 -8.04 -38.80 -7.55
N ARG A 461 -8.96 -38.07 -8.20
CA ARG A 461 -9.29 -36.68 -7.81
C ARG A 461 -9.93 -36.61 -6.44
N GLU A 462 -10.92 -37.44 -6.16
CA GLU A 462 -11.54 -37.57 -4.84
C GLU A 462 -10.51 -37.89 -3.75
N TYR A 463 -9.51 -38.72 -4.04
CA TYR A 463 -8.42 -39.01 -3.11
C TYR A 463 -7.59 -37.76 -2.80
N TYR A 464 -7.14 -37.03 -3.82
CA TYR A 464 -6.39 -35.78 -3.62
C TYR A 464 -7.23 -34.67 -2.98
N GLU A 465 -8.52 -34.59 -3.29
CA GLU A 465 -9.46 -33.65 -2.67
C GLU A 465 -9.65 -33.98 -1.18
N LYS A 466 -9.79 -35.25 -0.82
CA LYS A 466 -9.84 -35.72 0.58
C LYS A 466 -8.49 -35.55 1.30
N GLU A 467 -7.35 -35.57 0.61
CA GLU A 467 -6.04 -35.22 1.17
C GLU A 467 -5.92 -33.70 1.40
N LEU A 468 -6.32 -32.88 0.42
CA LEU A 468 -6.32 -31.41 0.52
C LEU A 468 -7.24 -30.92 1.64
N ILE A 469 -8.45 -31.48 1.77
CA ILE A 469 -9.38 -31.14 2.87
C ILE A 469 -8.78 -31.52 4.24
N LYS A 470 -8.07 -32.64 4.37
CA LYS A 470 -7.37 -33.00 5.62
C LYS A 470 -6.21 -32.05 5.92
N LEU A 471 -5.41 -31.69 4.91
CA LEU A 471 -4.31 -30.73 5.06
C LEU A 471 -4.82 -29.34 5.42
N GLN A 472 -5.92 -28.90 4.80
CA GLN A 472 -6.56 -27.63 5.09
C GLN A 472 -7.15 -27.61 6.51
N ALA A 473 -7.95 -28.62 6.89
CA ALA A 473 -8.48 -28.74 8.25
C ALA A 473 -7.38 -28.83 9.32
N ARG A 474 -6.23 -29.44 8.98
CA ARG A 474 -5.04 -29.45 9.85
C ARG A 474 -4.42 -28.07 9.98
N LEU A 475 -4.22 -27.34 8.89
CA LEU A 475 -3.69 -25.97 8.90
C LEU A 475 -4.63 -24.99 9.61
N GLU A 476 -5.94 -25.14 9.44
CA GLU A 476 -6.98 -24.40 10.16
C GLU A 476 -6.95 -24.72 11.65
N GLY A 477 -6.76 -25.99 12.04
CA GLY A 477 -6.57 -26.41 13.44
C GLY A 477 -5.27 -25.89 14.07
N GLU A 478 -4.15 -25.94 13.35
CA GLU A 478 -2.86 -25.40 13.80
C GLU A 478 -2.93 -23.86 13.94
N ALA A 479 -3.62 -23.16 13.02
CA ALA A 479 -3.87 -21.73 13.10
C ALA A 479 -4.85 -21.35 14.23
N ALA A 480 -5.90 -22.15 14.46
CA ALA A 480 -6.83 -21.95 15.56
C ALA A 480 -6.12 -22.10 16.93
N HIS A 481 -5.32 -23.15 17.11
CA HIS A 481 -4.52 -23.35 18.32
C HIS A 481 -3.51 -22.21 18.54
N LEU A 482 -2.88 -21.70 17.48
CA LEU A 482 -1.92 -20.60 17.56
C LEU A 482 -2.62 -19.26 17.88
N ASN A 483 -3.82 -19.02 17.35
CA ASN A 483 -4.66 -17.88 17.74
C ASN A 483 -5.18 -17.99 19.17
N GLU A 484 -5.57 -19.18 19.64
CA GLU A 484 -6.02 -19.42 21.02
C GLU A 484 -4.86 -19.22 22.01
N ALA A 485 -3.65 -19.66 21.66
CA ALA A 485 -2.44 -19.37 22.42
C ALA A 485 -2.14 -17.86 22.48
N HIS A 486 -2.23 -17.15 21.35
CA HIS A 486 -2.09 -15.69 21.33
C HIS A 486 -3.15 -14.98 22.18
N SER A 487 -4.42 -15.38 22.10
CA SER A 487 -5.51 -14.84 22.94
C SER A 487 -5.18 -15.00 24.42
N LYS A 488 -4.81 -16.21 24.85
CA LYS A 488 -4.41 -16.48 26.24
C LYS A 488 -3.21 -15.63 26.69
N THR A 489 -2.20 -15.44 25.83
CA THR A 489 -1.07 -14.54 26.17
C THR A 489 -1.47 -13.08 26.26
N LEU A 490 -2.43 -12.61 25.45
CA LEU A 490 -2.99 -11.25 25.51
C LEU A 490 -3.88 -11.06 26.75
N GLU A 491 -4.70 -12.04 27.09
CA GLU A 491 -5.53 -12.07 28.31
C GLU A 491 -4.65 -12.07 29.57
N GLU A 492 -3.59 -12.89 29.61
CA GLU A 492 -2.59 -12.86 30.67
C GLU A 492 -1.88 -11.50 30.77
N LEU A 493 -1.52 -10.89 29.65
CA LEU A 493 -0.84 -9.59 29.63
C LEU A 493 -1.79 -8.48 30.09
N ALA A 494 -3.05 -8.50 29.65
CA ALA A 494 -4.09 -7.57 30.08
C ALA A 494 -4.38 -7.73 31.59
N TRP A 495 -4.44 -8.95 32.11
CA TRP A 495 -4.59 -9.21 33.55
C TRP A 495 -3.40 -8.72 34.37
N LYS A 496 -2.16 -8.91 33.88
CA LYS A 496 -0.93 -8.37 34.48
C LYS A 496 -0.92 -6.83 34.45
N HIS A 497 -1.41 -6.19 33.39
CA HIS A 497 -1.58 -4.74 33.32
C HIS A 497 -2.69 -4.22 34.26
N HIS A 498 -3.82 -4.92 34.35
CA HIS A 498 -4.93 -4.55 35.23
C HIS A 498 -4.51 -4.60 36.71
N THR A 499 -3.93 -5.72 37.14
CA THR A 499 -3.42 -5.87 38.52
C THR A 499 -2.28 -4.89 38.85
N ALA A 500 -1.43 -4.53 37.88
CA ALA A 500 -0.43 -3.48 38.06
C ALA A 500 -1.06 -2.07 38.22
N LEU A 501 -2.12 -1.76 37.47
CA LEU A 501 -2.88 -0.51 37.61
C LEU A 501 -3.62 -0.46 38.96
N GLU A 502 -4.26 -1.55 39.38
CA GLU A 502 -4.89 -1.65 40.71
C GLU A 502 -3.87 -1.45 41.83
N ALA A 503 -2.69 -2.07 41.73
CA ALA A 503 -1.61 -1.87 42.71
C ALA A 503 -1.10 -0.42 42.75
N ALA A 504 -0.97 0.23 41.59
CA ALA A 504 -0.60 1.64 41.49
C ALA A 504 -1.67 2.56 42.11
N HIS A 505 -2.94 2.36 41.77
CA HIS A 505 -4.06 3.09 42.38
C HIS A 505 -4.19 2.85 43.88
N ALA A 506 -3.95 1.62 44.35
CA ALA A 506 -3.96 1.28 45.77
C ALA A 506 -2.82 1.96 46.54
N ASN A 507 -1.63 2.09 45.94
CA ASN A 507 -0.51 2.80 46.56
C ASN A 507 -0.72 4.33 46.52
N SER A 508 -1.16 4.89 45.40
CA SER A 508 -1.51 6.32 45.29
C SER A 508 -2.61 6.71 46.30
N ASN A 509 -3.61 5.84 46.52
CA ASN A 509 -4.63 6.07 47.56
C ASN A 509 -4.08 5.97 48.99
N LYS A 510 -3.06 5.14 49.26
CA LYS A 510 -2.37 5.13 50.57
C LYS A 510 -1.56 6.41 50.77
N GLU A 511 -0.85 6.87 49.75
CA GLU A 511 -0.06 8.12 49.79
C GLU A 511 -0.97 9.34 49.96
N LYS A 512 -2.09 9.41 49.22
CA LYS A 512 -3.12 10.44 49.39
C LYS A 512 -3.67 10.45 50.82
N LYS A 513 -4.01 9.28 51.39
CA LYS A 513 -4.48 9.18 52.78
C LYS A 513 -3.40 9.59 53.80
N LYS A 514 -2.13 9.25 53.55
CA LYS A 514 -1.00 9.64 54.40
C LYS A 514 -0.81 11.16 54.39
N LEU A 515 -0.78 11.79 53.21
CA LEU A 515 -0.69 13.24 53.05
C LEU A 515 -1.89 13.97 53.68
N GLN A 516 -3.10 13.44 53.53
CA GLN A 516 -4.29 13.98 54.19
C GLN A 516 -4.16 13.92 55.72
N MET A 517 -3.72 12.79 56.27
CA MET A 517 -3.54 12.63 57.72
C MET A 517 -2.38 13.47 58.28
N GLU A 518 -1.36 13.76 57.45
CA GLU A 518 -0.26 14.68 57.77
C GLU A 518 -0.74 16.15 57.79
N LEU A 519 -1.60 16.55 56.85
CA LEU A 519 -2.29 17.85 56.84
C LEU A 519 -3.24 18.00 58.05
N GLU A 520 -4.07 17.00 58.33
CA GLU A 520 -4.96 16.99 59.50
C GLU A 520 -4.15 17.11 60.81
N GLN A 521 -2.97 16.48 60.90
CA GLN A 521 -2.07 16.62 62.05
C GLN A 521 -1.36 17.99 62.10
N GLN A 522 -1.11 18.66 60.98
CA GLN A 522 -0.59 20.04 60.96
C GLN A 522 -1.66 21.02 61.47
N PHE A 523 -2.87 20.97 60.92
CA PHE A 523 -3.99 21.81 61.37
C PHE A 523 -4.29 21.63 62.86
N GLU A 524 -4.27 20.41 63.40
CA GLU A 524 -4.52 20.17 64.82
C GLU A 524 -3.39 20.71 65.72
N LYS A 525 -2.13 20.76 65.24
CA LYS A 525 -1.01 21.41 65.96
C LYS A 525 -1.15 22.93 65.97
N GLU A 526 -1.44 23.54 64.82
CA GLU A 526 -1.66 24.99 64.70
C GLU A 526 -2.85 25.44 65.57
N LYS A 527 -3.95 24.68 65.52
CA LYS A 527 -5.12 24.86 66.40
C LYS A 527 -4.75 24.81 67.89
N GLN A 528 -3.89 23.87 68.30
CA GLN A 528 -3.41 23.80 69.69
C GLN A 528 -2.47 24.95 70.07
N GLN A 529 -1.68 25.47 69.13
CA GLN A 529 -0.86 26.68 69.34
C GLN A 529 -1.75 27.91 69.55
N PHE A 530 -2.69 28.18 68.63
CA PHE A 530 -3.64 29.29 68.75
C PHE A 530 -4.52 29.18 70.00
N GLU A 531 -4.91 27.97 70.42
CA GLU A 531 -5.64 27.77 71.68
C GLU A 531 -4.75 28.04 72.92
N GLY A 532 -3.45 27.72 72.85
CA GLY A 532 -2.46 28.11 73.85
C GLY A 532 -2.30 29.62 73.98
N GLU A 533 -2.11 30.33 72.86
CA GLU A 533 -1.98 31.80 72.80
C GLU A 533 -3.24 32.50 73.32
N LYS A 534 -4.42 32.06 72.85
CA LYS A 534 -5.74 32.50 73.32
C LYS A 534 -5.91 32.32 74.84
N ASN A 535 -5.38 31.26 75.41
CA ASN A 535 -5.40 31.03 76.86
C ASN A 535 -4.39 31.93 77.61
N GLN A 536 -3.20 32.18 77.06
CA GLN A 536 -2.26 33.17 77.62
C GLN A 536 -2.85 34.59 77.61
N LEU A 537 -3.45 35.02 76.50
CA LEU A 537 -4.12 36.34 76.39
C LEU A 537 -5.30 36.47 77.36
N ARG A 538 -6.07 35.38 77.58
CA ARG A 538 -7.11 35.34 78.62
C ARG A 538 -6.53 35.47 80.03
N GLN A 539 -5.43 34.77 80.34
CA GLN A 539 -4.74 34.88 81.62
C GLN A 539 -4.21 36.31 81.86
N GLN A 540 -3.60 36.94 80.84
CA GLN A 540 -3.15 38.32 80.91
C GLN A 540 -4.31 39.29 81.18
N LEU A 541 -5.45 39.12 80.48
CA LEU A 541 -6.65 39.92 80.71
C LEU A 541 -7.22 39.76 82.12
N GLU A 542 -7.28 38.54 82.66
CA GLU A 542 -7.82 38.31 84.00
C GLU A 542 -6.90 38.89 85.09
N ASN A 543 -5.58 38.70 84.98
CA ASN A 543 -4.60 39.35 85.86
C ASN A 543 -4.77 40.89 85.84
N LEU A 544 -5.00 41.48 84.65
CA LEU A 544 -5.20 42.93 84.52
C LEU A 544 -6.52 43.40 85.16
N LYS A 545 -7.57 42.58 85.15
CA LYS A 545 -8.81 42.84 85.90
C LYS A 545 -8.60 42.75 87.41
N GLU A 546 -7.82 41.78 87.90
CA GLU A 546 -7.50 41.68 89.34
C GLU A 546 -6.69 42.90 89.82
N GLU A 547 -5.72 43.36 89.02
CA GLU A 547 -5.03 44.64 89.26
C GLU A 547 -5.96 45.85 89.26
N LEU A 548 -6.95 45.90 88.35
CA LEU A 548 -7.93 46.98 88.31
C LEU A 548 -8.92 46.90 89.49
N MET A 549 -9.37 45.70 89.88
CA MET A 549 -10.24 45.49 91.05
C MET A 549 -9.54 45.86 92.36
N THR A 550 -8.26 45.53 92.53
CA THR A 550 -7.48 45.92 93.71
C THR A 550 -7.28 47.44 93.80
N LYS A 551 -7.00 48.11 92.68
CA LYS A 551 -6.93 49.59 92.60
C LYS A 551 -8.30 50.26 92.84
N MET A 552 -9.38 49.69 92.29
CA MET A 552 -10.75 50.17 92.48
C MET A 552 -11.21 50.05 93.95
N THR A 553 -10.92 48.91 94.58
CA THR A 553 -11.29 48.68 95.99
C THR A 553 -10.48 49.52 96.96
N SER A 554 -9.18 49.78 96.70
CA SER A 554 -8.41 50.71 97.54
C SER A 554 -8.94 52.15 97.44
N SER A 555 -9.27 52.64 96.24
CA SER A 555 -9.85 53.98 96.06
C SER A 555 -11.25 54.11 96.68
N HIS A 556 -12.06 53.04 96.63
CA HIS A 556 -13.37 53.02 97.28
C HIS A 556 -13.27 53.04 98.83
N GLN A 557 -12.21 52.46 99.42
CA GLN A 557 -11.93 52.59 100.86
C GLN A 557 -11.54 54.02 101.26
N GLU A 558 -10.87 54.77 100.39
CA GLU A 558 -10.59 56.21 100.61
C GLU A 558 -11.86 57.06 100.48
N MET A 559 -12.72 56.80 99.49
CA MET A 559 -14.03 57.47 99.35
C MET A 559 -14.87 57.32 100.62
N ASN A 560 -14.99 56.10 101.15
CA ASN A 560 -15.76 55.83 102.38
C ASN A 560 -15.19 56.58 103.60
N ARG A 561 -13.85 56.70 103.69
CA ARG A 561 -13.17 57.53 104.72
C ARG A 561 -13.53 59.00 104.65
N LEU A 562 -13.65 59.56 103.44
CA LEU A 562 -14.05 60.95 103.23
C LEU A 562 -15.56 61.15 103.49
N GLN A 563 -16.39 60.17 103.13
CA GLN A 563 -17.82 60.22 103.39
C GLN A 563 -18.16 60.18 104.89
N ASP A 564 -17.43 59.38 105.68
CA ASP A 564 -17.52 59.35 107.16
C ASP A 564 -17.01 60.62 107.87
N LEU A 565 -16.33 61.50 107.14
CA LEU A 565 -15.93 62.84 107.61
C LEU A 565 -17.05 63.86 107.37
N VAL A 566 -17.62 63.88 106.16
CA VAL A 566 -18.76 64.76 105.80
C VAL A 566 -20.02 64.40 106.61
N ARG A 567 -20.28 63.10 106.84
CA ARG A 567 -21.46 62.61 107.58
C ARG A 567 -21.49 63.00 109.07
N LYS A 568 -20.45 63.68 109.58
CA LYS A 568 -20.36 64.20 110.96
C LYS A 568 -20.53 65.72 111.07
N SER A 569 -20.59 66.47 109.97
CA SER A 569 -20.77 67.93 109.99
C SER A 569 -22.23 68.39 109.82
N GLU A 570 -23.16 67.51 109.46
CA GLU A 570 -24.51 67.86 109.02
C GLU A 570 -25.61 67.32 109.95
N GLN A 571 -25.56 67.71 111.23
CA GLN A 571 -26.68 67.56 112.18
C GLN A 571 -27.02 68.90 112.83
N GLY A 572 -27.92 69.67 112.20
CA GLY A 572 -28.42 70.91 112.80
C GLY A 572 -29.44 71.65 111.95
N LEU A 573 -30.59 71.97 112.56
CA LEU A 573 -31.56 73.00 112.16
C LEU A 573 -32.22 72.86 110.78
N GLY A 574 -33.44 72.34 110.76
CA GLY A 574 -34.43 72.64 109.73
C GLY A 574 -35.65 73.33 110.32
N THR A 575 -36.21 74.31 109.61
CA THR A 575 -37.63 74.76 109.71
C THR A 575 -37.93 75.78 108.59
N ALA A 576 -38.56 75.33 107.49
CA ALA A 576 -38.92 76.19 106.37
C ALA A 576 -40.09 75.63 105.52
N GLU A 577 -41.13 75.06 106.14
CA GLU A 577 -42.25 74.41 105.43
C GLU A 577 -42.99 75.33 104.45
N GLY A 578 -42.88 76.66 104.57
CA GLY A 578 -43.42 77.63 103.61
C GLY A 578 -42.80 77.58 102.20
N HIS A 579 -41.58 77.07 102.03
CA HIS A 579 -40.98 76.94 100.69
C HIS A 579 -41.47 75.72 99.89
N ILE A 580 -42.11 74.75 100.56
CA ILE A 580 -42.51 73.48 99.94
C ILE A 580 -43.59 73.72 98.88
N SER A 581 -44.58 74.57 99.14
CA SER A 581 -45.67 74.84 98.20
C SER A 581 -45.21 75.57 96.93
N SER A 582 -44.29 76.54 97.04
CA SER A 582 -43.69 77.18 95.85
C SER A 582 -42.85 76.21 95.03
N LEU A 583 -42.16 75.26 95.69
CA LEU A 583 -41.40 74.22 94.99
C LEU A 583 -42.34 73.23 94.28
N GLN A 584 -43.45 72.84 94.90
CA GLN A 584 -44.46 71.95 94.29
C GLN A 584 -45.06 72.53 92.99
N GLU A 585 -45.37 73.83 92.95
CA GLU A 585 -45.90 74.47 91.74
C GLU A 585 -44.85 74.51 90.61
N THR A 586 -43.59 74.82 90.92
CA THR A 586 -42.50 74.74 89.93
C THR A 586 -42.20 73.30 89.49
N GLN A 587 -42.36 72.32 90.39
CA GLN A 587 -42.19 70.89 90.10
C GLN A 587 -43.24 70.39 89.10
N GLU A 588 -44.50 70.83 89.21
CA GLU A 588 -45.57 70.41 88.29
C GLU A 588 -45.37 70.99 86.86
N ILE A 589 -44.83 72.21 86.76
CA ILE A 589 -44.45 72.82 85.46
C ILE A 589 -43.28 72.04 84.85
N LEU A 590 -42.21 71.81 85.61
CA LEU A 590 -41.05 71.04 85.15
C LEU A 590 -41.40 69.59 84.79
N GLN A 591 -42.38 68.97 85.47
CA GLN A 591 -42.89 67.64 85.10
C GLN A 591 -43.58 67.66 83.73
N LYS A 592 -44.37 68.68 83.41
CA LYS A 592 -45.04 68.81 82.09
C LYS A 592 -44.03 69.05 80.97
N GLU A 593 -43.00 69.84 81.21
CA GLU A 593 -41.89 70.01 80.24
C GLU A 593 -41.06 68.73 80.07
N LEU A 594 -40.82 67.97 81.16
CA LEU A 594 -40.17 66.67 81.13
C LEU A 594 -40.99 65.62 80.35
N GLU A 595 -42.32 65.64 80.48
CA GLU A 595 -43.22 64.76 79.73
C GLU A 595 -43.27 65.12 78.23
N LEU A 596 -43.29 66.42 77.90
CA LEU A 596 -43.32 66.91 76.52
C LEU A 596 -41.98 66.65 75.81
N THR A 597 -40.85 66.79 76.51
CA THR A 597 -39.53 66.38 76.00
C THR A 597 -39.41 64.85 75.86
N ARG A 598 -39.96 64.06 76.80
CA ARG A 598 -40.08 62.59 76.67
C ARG A 598 -41.04 62.13 75.56
N ALA A 599 -42.01 62.95 75.15
CA ALA A 599 -42.85 62.69 73.99
C ALA A 599 -42.03 62.88 72.70
N ARG A 600 -41.42 64.05 72.52
CA ARG A 600 -40.53 64.35 71.38
C ARG A 600 -39.37 63.36 71.25
N LEU A 601 -38.77 62.95 72.37
CA LEU A 601 -37.68 61.97 72.36
C LEU A 601 -38.15 60.63 71.79
N ARG A 602 -39.35 60.15 72.19
CA ARG A 602 -39.96 58.95 71.59
C ARG A 602 -40.24 59.12 70.11
N GLU A 603 -40.86 60.23 69.69
CA GLU A 603 -41.08 60.52 68.27
C GLU A 603 -39.78 60.49 67.46
N THR A 604 -38.66 61.00 68.00
CA THR A 604 -37.34 60.89 67.35
C THR A 604 -36.74 59.48 67.40
N THR A 605 -36.96 58.69 68.46
CA THR A 605 -36.52 57.29 68.54
C THR A 605 -37.30 56.40 67.57
N ASP A 606 -38.62 56.57 67.48
CA ASP A 606 -39.48 55.85 66.55
C ASP A 606 -39.13 56.22 65.10
N SER A 607 -38.81 57.48 64.84
CA SER A 607 -38.31 57.94 63.53
C SER A 607 -36.94 57.34 63.18
N LEU A 608 -36.01 57.27 64.15
CA LEU A 608 -34.71 56.62 63.94
C LEU A 608 -34.86 55.12 63.67
N TYR A 609 -35.71 54.43 64.42
CA TYR A 609 -35.97 53.00 64.24
C TYR A 609 -36.55 52.67 62.86
N ASN A 610 -37.42 53.54 62.33
CA ASN A 610 -37.92 53.41 60.95
C ASN A 610 -36.78 53.59 59.91
N VAL A 611 -35.90 54.57 60.11
CA VAL A 611 -34.75 54.81 59.21
C VAL A 611 -33.69 53.70 59.30
N GLU A 612 -33.48 53.10 60.48
CA GLU A 612 -32.65 51.88 60.63
C GLU A 612 -33.30 50.69 59.90
N GLY A 613 -34.62 50.53 59.99
CA GLY A 613 -35.37 49.49 59.25
C GLY A 613 -35.30 49.65 57.73
N GLU A 614 -35.40 50.88 57.22
CA GLU A 614 -35.21 51.19 55.79
C GLU A 614 -33.75 50.93 55.35
N LEU A 615 -32.77 51.31 56.17
CA LEU A 615 -31.35 51.07 55.91
C LEU A 615 -31.01 49.57 55.85
N ASP A 616 -31.58 48.76 56.74
CA ASP A 616 -31.40 47.31 56.73
C ASP A 616 -32.15 46.62 55.57
N GLN A 617 -33.29 47.16 55.12
CA GLN A 617 -33.94 46.71 53.88
C GLN A 617 -33.08 46.99 52.64
N GLU A 618 -32.50 48.18 52.51
CA GLU A 618 -31.60 48.49 51.39
C GLU A 618 -30.31 47.65 51.46
N ARG A 619 -29.78 47.38 52.66
CA ARG A 619 -28.66 46.43 52.85
C ARG A 619 -29.01 45.03 52.35
N GLN A 620 -30.15 44.47 52.72
CA GLN A 620 -30.58 43.14 52.25
C GLN A 620 -30.83 43.12 50.74
N GLN A 621 -31.39 44.18 50.15
CA GLN A 621 -31.57 44.30 48.70
C GLN A 621 -30.22 44.36 47.97
N HIS A 622 -29.24 45.14 48.46
CA HIS A 622 -27.90 45.15 47.90
C HIS A 622 -27.17 43.81 48.06
N GLU A 623 -27.28 43.16 49.22
CA GLU A 623 -26.61 41.89 49.50
C GLU A 623 -27.17 40.73 48.64
N THR A 624 -28.50 40.68 48.45
CA THR A 624 -29.15 39.73 47.53
C THR A 624 -28.83 40.03 46.06
N MET A 625 -28.75 41.31 45.65
CA MET A 625 -28.31 41.69 44.30
C MET A 625 -26.84 41.28 44.05
N ILE A 626 -25.95 41.46 45.03
CA ILE A 626 -24.55 41.03 44.95
C ILE A 626 -24.45 39.50 44.88
N ALA A 627 -25.27 38.77 45.62
CA ALA A 627 -25.34 37.31 45.53
C ALA A 627 -25.79 36.85 44.13
N ALA A 628 -26.85 37.43 43.58
CA ALA A 628 -27.33 37.10 42.24
C ALA A 628 -26.30 37.39 41.13
N MET A 629 -25.62 38.54 41.20
CA MET A 629 -24.52 38.88 40.27
C MET A 629 -23.37 37.87 40.35
N ARG A 630 -22.98 37.44 41.55
CA ARG A 630 -21.94 36.41 41.76
C ARG A 630 -22.35 35.03 41.22
N GLU A 631 -23.63 34.65 41.35
CA GLU A 631 -24.12 33.41 40.75
C GLU A 631 -24.14 33.49 39.21
N GLU A 632 -24.48 34.63 38.63
CA GLU A 632 -24.46 34.82 37.17
C GLU A 632 -23.03 34.82 36.61
N GLU A 633 -22.07 35.46 37.30
CA GLU A 633 -20.64 35.38 36.97
C GLU A 633 -20.10 33.95 37.10
N LYS A 634 -20.42 33.26 38.20
CA LYS A 634 -20.05 31.85 38.38
C LYS A 634 -20.62 30.98 37.26
N PHE A 635 -21.88 31.16 36.87
CA PHE A 635 -22.49 30.41 35.76
C PHE A 635 -21.79 30.69 34.42
N LYS A 636 -21.35 31.93 34.17
CA LYS A 636 -20.55 32.29 32.98
C LYS A 636 -19.17 31.61 33.00
N VAL A 637 -18.49 31.57 34.15
CA VAL A 637 -17.19 30.89 34.32
C VAL A 637 -17.35 29.37 34.17
N ASP A 638 -18.30 28.74 34.86
CA ASP A 638 -18.57 27.30 34.77
C ASP A 638 -18.97 26.90 33.34
N ARG A 639 -19.65 27.79 32.60
CA ARG A 639 -19.95 27.60 31.17
C ARG A 639 -18.70 27.69 30.30
N MET A 640 -17.85 28.71 30.48
CA MET A 640 -16.59 28.82 29.74
C MET A 640 -15.66 27.64 30.01
N ALA A 641 -15.60 27.14 31.25
CA ALA A 641 -14.86 25.94 31.61
C ALA A 641 -15.36 24.70 30.84
N ARG A 642 -16.68 24.46 30.83
CA ARG A 642 -17.31 23.37 30.06
C ARG A 642 -17.13 23.52 28.55
N ASP A 643 -17.28 24.73 28.01
CA ASP A 643 -17.09 25.03 26.58
C ASP A 643 -15.61 24.84 26.14
N LEU A 644 -14.64 24.99 27.06
CA LEU A 644 -13.23 24.65 26.84
C LEU A 644 -12.98 23.14 26.98
N GLU A 645 -13.52 22.49 28.00
CA GLU A 645 -13.38 21.05 28.24
C GLU A 645 -13.94 20.21 27.08
N ILE A 646 -15.08 20.63 26.50
CA ILE A 646 -15.65 20.04 25.28
C ILE A 646 -14.70 20.22 24.07
N LYS A 647 -14.08 21.39 23.90
CA LYS A 647 -13.12 21.63 22.81
C LYS A 647 -11.84 20.82 22.97
N TRP A 648 -11.33 20.71 24.20
CA TRP A 648 -10.15 19.90 24.49
C TRP A 648 -10.41 18.41 24.30
N THR A 649 -11.54 17.89 24.76
CA THR A 649 -11.91 16.48 24.57
C THR A 649 -12.20 16.14 23.11
N GLU A 650 -12.83 17.03 22.35
CA GLU A 650 -13.03 16.85 20.90
C GLU A 650 -11.71 16.93 20.12
N ASN A 651 -10.81 17.88 20.42
CA ASN A 651 -9.47 17.90 19.83
C ASN A 651 -8.70 16.62 20.14
N LEU A 652 -8.71 16.16 21.40
CA LEU A 652 -8.04 14.91 21.79
C LEU A 652 -8.63 13.69 21.07
N ARG A 653 -9.96 13.67 20.85
CA ARG A 653 -10.66 12.66 20.07
C ARG A 653 -10.24 12.69 18.60
N GLN A 654 -10.09 13.87 18.00
CA GLN A 654 -9.68 14.03 16.61
C GLN A 654 -8.23 13.61 16.40
N GLU A 655 -7.27 14.02 17.25
CA GLU A 655 -5.89 13.53 17.17
C GLU A 655 -5.79 12.02 17.41
N CYS A 656 -6.52 11.48 18.40
CA CYS A 656 -6.66 10.04 18.60
C CYS A 656 -7.44 9.32 17.48
N SER A 657 -8.05 10.05 16.53
CA SER A 657 -8.64 9.48 15.31
C SER A 657 -7.63 9.50 14.16
N LYS A 658 -6.92 10.62 13.96
CA LYS A 658 -5.83 10.76 12.98
C LYS A 658 -4.75 9.71 13.20
N LEU A 659 -4.24 9.58 14.42
CA LEU A 659 -3.23 8.56 14.78
C LEU A 659 -3.70 7.11 14.54
N ARG A 660 -5.01 6.84 14.64
CA ARG A 660 -5.58 5.52 14.29
C ARG A 660 -5.71 5.33 12.78
N GLU A 661 -6.05 6.38 12.05
CA GLU A 661 -6.15 6.36 10.59
C GLU A 661 -4.76 6.24 9.93
N GLU A 662 -3.78 6.98 10.43
CA GLU A 662 -2.36 6.90 10.05
C GLU A 662 -1.80 5.49 10.30
N LEU A 663 -2.04 4.91 11.48
CA LEU A 663 -1.61 3.55 11.80
C LEU A 663 -2.34 2.49 10.93
N ARG A 664 -3.63 2.70 10.61
CA ARG A 664 -4.38 1.85 9.68
C ARG A 664 -3.78 1.90 8.27
N LEU A 665 -3.53 3.11 7.77
CA LEU A 665 -2.93 3.33 6.45
C LEU A 665 -1.51 2.75 6.38
N GLN A 666 -0.70 2.91 7.42
CA GLN A 666 0.64 2.31 7.49
C GLN A 666 0.57 0.78 7.49
N HIS A 667 -0.32 0.16 8.28
CA HIS A 667 -0.54 -1.28 8.23
C HIS A 667 -1.08 -1.78 6.87
N GLU A 668 -1.89 -0.98 6.17
CA GLU A 668 -2.35 -1.30 4.82
C GLU A 668 -1.23 -1.16 3.78
N GLU A 669 -0.33 -0.20 3.91
CA GLU A 669 0.84 -0.03 3.04
C GLU A 669 1.89 -1.11 3.28
N ASP A 670 2.17 -1.45 4.54
CA ASP A 670 3.00 -2.60 4.93
C ASP A 670 2.43 -3.90 4.33
N LYS A 671 1.10 -4.11 4.47
CA LYS A 671 0.40 -5.27 3.90
C LYS A 671 0.46 -5.29 2.36
N LYS A 672 0.27 -4.15 1.68
CA LYS A 672 0.46 -4.05 0.22
C LYS A 672 1.88 -4.39 -0.19
N SER A 673 2.89 -3.88 0.54
CA SER A 673 4.30 -4.12 0.23
C SER A 673 4.67 -5.60 0.41
N ALA A 674 4.23 -6.24 1.49
CA ALA A 674 4.42 -7.67 1.74
C ALA A 674 3.70 -8.54 0.70
N MET A 675 2.45 -8.20 0.35
CA MET A 675 1.68 -8.87 -0.70
C MET A 675 2.37 -8.74 -2.07
N THR A 676 2.94 -7.57 -2.38
CA THR A 676 3.69 -7.31 -3.61
C THR A 676 5.01 -8.09 -3.65
N GLN A 677 5.73 -8.18 -2.52
CA GLN A 677 6.93 -9.01 -2.40
C GLN A 677 6.61 -10.50 -2.57
N LEU A 678 5.52 -10.99 -1.97
CA LEU A 678 5.03 -12.36 -2.15
C LEU A 678 4.63 -12.65 -3.62
N LEU A 679 3.94 -11.72 -4.28
CA LEU A 679 3.61 -11.84 -5.71
C LEU A 679 4.88 -11.88 -6.58
N GLN A 680 5.87 -11.03 -6.32
CA GLN A 680 7.14 -11.08 -7.06
C GLN A 680 7.94 -12.36 -6.78
N LEU A 681 7.91 -12.90 -5.56
CA LEU A 681 8.53 -14.19 -5.25
C LEU A 681 7.80 -15.32 -5.98
N LYS A 682 6.46 -15.35 -5.95
CA LYS A 682 5.65 -16.31 -6.70
C LYS A 682 5.87 -16.25 -8.20
N GLU A 683 6.01 -15.07 -8.79
CA GLU A 683 6.28 -14.94 -10.24
C GLU A 683 7.71 -15.38 -10.58
N ARG A 684 8.70 -15.11 -9.71
CA ARG A 684 10.08 -15.65 -9.85
C ARG A 684 10.11 -17.17 -9.74
N GLU A 685 9.41 -17.76 -8.76
CA GLU A 685 9.25 -19.23 -8.62
C GLU A 685 8.60 -19.83 -9.86
N LYS A 686 7.50 -19.22 -10.34
CA LYS A 686 6.75 -19.69 -11.52
C LYS A 686 7.56 -19.57 -12.81
N ASN A 687 8.40 -18.54 -12.93
CA ASN A 687 9.32 -18.39 -14.07
C ASN A 687 10.49 -19.36 -13.99
N ALA A 688 11.15 -19.54 -12.84
CA ALA A 688 12.18 -20.57 -12.68
C ALA A 688 11.64 -21.99 -12.94
N ALA A 689 10.39 -22.27 -12.55
CA ALA A 689 9.69 -23.50 -12.90
C ALA A 689 9.44 -23.60 -14.42
N ARG A 690 8.94 -22.55 -15.08
CA ARG A 690 8.81 -22.51 -16.55
C ARG A 690 10.15 -22.76 -17.25
N ASP A 691 11.19 -22.04 -16.86
CA ASP A 691 12.52 -22.10 -17.49
C ASP A 691 13.16 -23.49 -17.34
N SER A 692 12.97 -24.15 -16.19
CA SER A 692 13.45 -25.51 -15.96
C SER A 692 12.63 -26.57 -16.72
N TRP A 693 11.30 -26.41 -16.82
CA TRP A 693 10.46 -27.25 -17.67
C TRP A 693 10.72 -27.03 -19.16
N GLN A 694 10.97 -25.79 -19.59
CA GLN A 694 11.27 -25.47 -20.98
C GLN A 694 12.63 -26.05 -21.38
N LYS A 695 13.66 -25.93 -20.54
CA LYS A 695 14.92 -26.68 -20.72
C LYS A 695 14.69 -28.20 -20.75
N LYS A 696 13.76 -28.73 -19.95
CA LYS A 696 13.40 -30.15 -20.00
C LYS A 696 12.73 -30.55 -21.32
N VAL A 697 11.96 -29.65 -21.93
CA VAL A 697 11.37 -29.84 -23.26
C VAL A 697 12.44 -29.71 -24.35
N GLU A 698 13.36 -28.76 -24.24
CA GLU A 698 14.52 -28.59 -25.14
C GLU A 698 15.43 -29.83 -25.09
N ASP A 699 15.85 -30.29 -23.90
CA ASP A 699 16.58 -31.56 -23.67
C ASP A 699 15.91 -32.75 -24.39
N LEU A 700 14.57 -32.84 -24.32
CA LEU A 700 13.79 -33.94 -24.89
C LEU A 700 13.58 -33.80 -26.40
N LEU A 701 13.45 -32.57 -26.92
CA LEU A 701 13.41 -32.30 -28.36
C LEU A 701 14.75 -32.61 -29.02
N ASP A 702 15.87 -32.33 -28.34
CA ASP A 702 17.22 -32.70 -28.81
C ASP A 702 17.45 -34.22 -28.75
N GLN A 703 16.96 -34.90 -27.71
CA GLN A 703 16.95 -36.38 -27.70
C GLN A 703 16.09 -36.96 -28.83
N ILE A 704 14.92 -36.37 -29.11
CA ILE A 704 14.05 -36.78 -30.23
C ILE A 704 14.70 -36.48 -31.59
N SER A 705 15.43 -35.37 -31.74
CA SER A 705 16.13 -35.05 -32.99
C SER A 705 17.31 -36.00 -33.23
N LEU A 706 18.09 -36.32 -32.20
CA LEU A 706 19.18 -37.29 -32.26
C LEU A 706 18.67 -38.72 -32.53
N LEU A 707 17.54 -39.12 -31.93
CA LEU A 707 16.89 -40.40 -32.22
C LEU A 707 16.34 -40.47 -33.65
N LYS A 708 15.74 -39.38 -34.16
CA LYS A 708 15.33 -39.29 -35.57
C LYS A 708 16.51 -39.40 -36.52
N GLN A 709 17.61 -38.69 -36.26
CA GLN A 709 18.83 -38.74 -37.07
C GLN A 709 19.44 -40.14 -37.08
N ASN A 710 19.45 -40.84 -35.93
CA ASN A 710 19.92 -42.22 -35.86
C ASN A 710 18.99 -43.20 -36.61
N LEU A 711 17.66 -43.02 -36.52
CA LEU A 711 16.69 -43.81 -37.30
C LEU A 711 16.82 -43.56 -38.80
N GLU A 712 17.01 -42.32 -39.23
CA GLU A 712 17.20 -41.94 -40.63
C GLU A 712 18.55 -42.44 -41.18
N MET A 713 19.60 -42.45 -40.35
CA MET A 713 20.88 -43.11 -40.65
C MET A 713 20.71 -44.64 -40.79
N GLN A 714 19.99 -45.30 -39.89
CA GLN A 714 19.74 -46.75 -40.00
C GLN A 714 18.84 -47.09 -41.19
N LEU A 715 17.83 -46.27 -41.50
CA LEU A 715 16.98 -46.43 -42.68
C LEU A 715 17.77 -46.26 -43.97
N SER A 716 18.63 -45.23 -44.08
CA SER A 716 19.49 -45.05 -45.26
C SER A 716 20.54 -46.16 -45.41
N GLN A 717 21.10 -46.68 -44.32
CA GLN A 717 21.98 -47.86 -44.34
C GLN A 717 21.24 -49.13 -44.81
N SER A 718 20.04 -49.37 -44.27
CA SER A 718 19.16 -50.49 -44.67
C SER A 718 18.68 -50.39 -46.13
N GLN A 719 18.36 -49.18 -46.59
CA GLN A 719 17.99 -48.91 -47.98
C GLN A 719 19.19 -49.09 -48.93
N THR A 720 20.40 -48.74 -48.49
CA THR A 720 21.63 -48.94 -49.26
C THR A 720 21.97 -50.43 -49.39
N SER A 721 21.87 -51.21 -48.31
CA SER A 721 22.09 -52.66 -48.38
C SER A 721 20.99 -53.39 -49.17
N MET A 722 19.73 -52.94 -49.07
CA MET A 722 18.64 -53.42 -49.91
C MET A 722 18.89 -53.14 -51.40
N GLN A 723 19.37 -51.94 -51.75
CA GLN A 723 19.74 -51.59 -53.14
C GLN A 723 20.92 -52.43 -53.65
N GLN A 724 21.93 -52.69 -52.81
CA GLN A 724 23.05 -53.58 -53.17
C GLN A 724 22.57 -55.02 -53.42
N LEU A 725 21.70 -55.55 -52.56
CA LEU A 725 21.14 -56.90 -52.72
C LEU A 725 20.21 -57.00 -53.94
N GLN A 726 19.41 -55.96 -54.20
CA GLN A 726 18.57 -55.86 -55.39
C GLN A 726 19.41 -55.77 -56.68
N ALA A 727 20.55 -55.07 -56.64
CA ALA A 727 21.50 -55.04 -57.74
C ALA A 727 22.12 -56.43 -57.99
N GLN A 728 22.55 -57.13 -56.93
CA GLN A 728 23.06 -58.51 -57.01
C GLN A 728 22.02 -59.46 -57.64
N PHE A 729 20.78 -59.48 -57.14
CA PHE A 729 19.72 -60.31 -57.73
C PHE A 729 19.41 -59.93 -59.19
N SER A 730 19.51 -58.65 -59.57
CA SER A 730 19.34 -58.25 -60.97
C SER A 730 20.49 -58.75 -61.87
N GLN A 731 21.71 -58.80 -61.34
CA GLN A 731 22.90 -59.28 -62.04
C GLN A 731 22.90 -60.83 -62.16
N GLU A 732 22.44 -61.54 -61.14
CA GLU A 732 22.21 -62.99 -61.20
C GLU A 732 21.10 -63.35 -62.19
N ARG A 733 19.98 -62.61 -62.19
CA ARG A 733 18.93 -62.78 -63.20
C ARG A 733 19.41 -62.51 -64.62
N GLN A 734 20.31 -61.55 -64.82
CA GLN A 734 20.94 -61.31 -66.13
C GLN A 734 21.87 -62.45 -66.56
N ARG A 735 22.67 -63.01 -65.64
CA ARG A 735 23.47 -64.22 -65.92
C ARG A 735 22.60 -65.40 -66.34
N LEU A 736 21.58 -65.72 -65.53
CA LEU A 736 20.69 -66.85 -65.79
C LEU A 736 19.89 -66.67 -67.09
N ALA A 737 19.52 -65.43 -67.45
CA ALA A 737 18.89 -65.15 -68.73
C ALA A 737 19.84 -65.43 -69.92
N HIS A 738 21.11 -65.04 -69.82
CA HIS A 738 22.11 -65.30 -70.86
C HIS A 738 22.48 -66.79 -70.95
N GLU A 739 22.57 -67.50 -69.82
CA GLU A 739 22.80 -68.95 -69.77
C GLU A 739 21.64 -69.74 -70.41
N ILE A 740 20.39 -69.28 -70.22
CA ILE A 740 19.22 -69.81 -70.95
C ILE A 740 19.30 -69.49 -72.45
N GLU A 741 19.68 -68.27 -72.82
CA GLU A 741 19.83 -67.84 -74.23
C GLU A 741 20.91 -68.65 -74.97
N GLU A 742 22.05 -68.91 -74.34
CA GLU A 742 23.10 -69.80 -74.87
C GLU A 742 22.60 -71.24 -75.04
N LEU A 743 21.87 -71.79 -74.06
CA LEU A 743 21.28 -73.13 -74.15
C LEU A 743 20.17 -73.23 -75.21
N GLU A 744 19.37 -72.19 -75.41
CA GLU A 744 18.39 -72.11 -76.50
C GLU A 744 19.06 -72.07 -77.87
N VAL A 745 20.15 -71.31 -78.02
CA VAL A 745 20.95 -71.28 -79.27
C VAL A 745 21.59 -72.64 -79.54
N GLU A 746 22.17 -73.33 -78.54
CA GLU A 746 22.65 -74.70 -78.73
C GLU A 746 21.53 -75.67 -79.14
N HIS A 747 20.35 -75.57 -78.51
CA HIS A 747 19.22 -76.43 -78.82
C HIS A 747 18.69 -76.17 -80.24
N GLN A 748 18.62 -74.91 -80.66
CA GLN A 748 18.29 -74.54 -82.04
C GLN A 748 19.30 -75.11 -83.04
N HIS A 749 20.61 -75.04 -82.74
CA HIS A 749 21.66 -75.59 -83.60
C HIS A 749 21.60 -77.13 -83.70
N ARG A 750 21.35 -77.83 -82.59
CA ARG A 750 21.10 -79.28 -82.58
C ARG A 750 19.87 -79.65 -83.43
N HIS A 751 18.81 -78.84 -83.34
CA HIS A 751 17.56 -79.04 -84.07
C HIS A 751 17.69 -78.74 -85.58
N THR A 752 18.48 -77.75 -85.99
CA THR A 752 18.77 -77.51 -87.42
C THR A 752 19.63 -78.63 -88.01
N SER A 753 20.70 -79.05 -87.30
CA SER A 753 21.56 -80.16 -87.76
C SER A 753 20.78 -81.48 -87.88
N MET A 754 19.87 -81.77 -86.95
CA MET A 754 19.00 -82.95 -87.02
C MET A 754 17.99 -82.88 -88.18
N LYS A 755 17.48 -81.68 -88.51
CA LYS A 755 16.64 -81.46 -89.71
C LYS A 755 17.41 -81.64 -91.01
N GLU A 756 18.65 -81.16 -91.09
CA GLU A 756 19.52 -81.34 -92.25
C GLU A 756 19.83 -82.82 -92.50
N ALA A 757 20.16 -83.57 -91.44
CA ALA A 757 20.34 -85.02 -91.51
C ALA A 757 19.06 -85.74 -91.97
N HIS A 758 17.89 -85.32 -91.50
CA HIS A 758 16.60 -85.86 -91.96
C HIS A 758 16.31 -85.53 -93.43
N MET A 759 16.63 -84.31 -93.90
CA MET A 759 16.42 -83.91 -95.30
C MET A 759 17.27 -84.76 -96.25
N LEU A 760 18.55 -84.96 -95.93
CA LEU A 760 19.46 -85.81 -96.69
C LEU A 760 18.99 -87.27 -96.70
N ALA A 761 18.47 -87.79 -95.58
CA ALA A 761 17.88 -89.13 -95.54
C ALA A 761 16.62 -89.26 -96.41
N PHE A 762 15.80 -88.20 -96.49
CA PHE A 762 14.57 -88.18 -97.29
C PHE A 762 14.87 -88.13 -98.80
N GLN A 763 15.80 -87.26 -99.22
CA GLN A 763 16.21 -87.12 -100.63
C GLN A 763 16.75 -88.44 -101.21
N ASN A 764 17.64 -89.12 -100.48
CA ASN A 764 18.14 -90.45 -100.89
C ASN A 764 17.00 -91.49 -101.06
N LEU A 765 15.92 -91.36 -100.29
CA LEU A 765 14.78 -92.29 -100.35
C LEU A 765 13.81 -91.93 -101.49
N GLU A 766 13.60 -90.64 -101.77
CA GLU A 766 12.81 -90.16 -102.92
C GLU A 766 13.48 -90.49 -104.26
N GLU A 767 14.81 -90.32 -104.39
CA GLU A 767 15.55 -90.70 -105.60
C GLU A 767 15.41 -92.19 -105.95
N THR A 768 15.48 -93.08 -104.94
CA THR A 768 15.24 -94.52 -105.18
C THR A 768 13.81 -94.83 -105.62
N LYS A 769 12.84 -94.02 -105.17
CA LYS A 769 11.41 -94.25 -105.46
C LYS A 769 10.97 -93.74 -106.82
N GLU A 770 11.50 -92.61 -107.29
CA GLU A 770 11.21 -92.10 -108.63
C GLU A 770 11.65 -93.07 -109.73
N GLN A 771 12.73 -93.83 -109.51
CA GLN A 771 13.27 -94.77 -110.49
C GLN A 771 12.38 -96.01 -110.64
N GLU A 772 11.80 -96.52 -109.54
CA GLU A 772 10.80 -97.60 -109.59
C GLU A 772 9.45 -97.13 -110.19
N GLN A 773 9.03 -95.90 -109.93
CA GLN A 773 7.72 -95.41 -110.37
C GLN A 773 7.67 -95.09 -111.88
N LYS A 774 8.76 -94.59 -112.47
CA LYS A 774 8.84 -94.22 -113.90
C LYS A 774 8.71 -95.41 -114.86
N GLU A 775 9.08 -96.62 -114.44
CA GLU A 775 8.88 -97.83 -115.25
C GLU A 775 7.41 -98.33 -115.25
N LEU A 776 6.63 -97.98 -114.22
CA LEU A 776 5.26 -98.48 -114.04
C LEU A 776 4.20 -97.60 -114.74
N GLU A 777 4.36 -96.27 -114.70
CA GLU A 777 3.37 -95.34 -115.26
C GLU A 777 3.29 -95.37 -116.80
N ALA A 778 4.41 -95.69 -117.46
CA ALA A 778 4.50 -95.78 -118.92
C ALA A 778 3.61 -96.88 -119.55
N HIS A 779 3.12 -97.85 -118.76
CA HIS A 779 2.30 -98.96 -119.25
C HIS A 779 0.79 -98.80 -118.95
N LEU A 780 0.38 -97.74 -118.25
CA LEU A 780 -1.01 -97.52 -117.81
C LEU A 780 -1.70 -96.31 -118.45
N GLN A 781 -0.95 -95.32 -118.95
CA GLN A 781 -1.54 -94.10 -119.53
C GLN A 781 -2.21 -94.32 -120.91
N GLU A 782 -1.81 -95.32 -121.68
CA GLU A 782 -2.25 -95.52 -123.07
C GLU A 782 -3.73 -95.99 -123.22
N LYS A 783 -4.39 -96.44 -122.13
CA LYS A 783 -5.72 -97.09 -122.21
C LYS A 783 -6.85 -96.45 -121.41
N HIS A 784 -6.62 -95.31 -120.74
CA HIS A 784 -7.65 -94.67 -119.89
C HIS A 784 -8.06 -93.25 -120.32
N SER A 785 -7.46 -92.71 -121.37
CA SER A 785 -7.72 -91.35 -121.88
C SER A 785 -9.03 -91.22 -122.66
N GLU A 786 -9.36 -92.18 -123.53
CA GLU A 786 -10.40 -91.99 -124.56
C GLU A 786 -11.85 -92.12 -124.04
N GLU A 787 -12.12 -93.01 -123.07
CA GLU A 787 -13.50 -93.30 -122.64
C GLU A 787 -14.08 -92.29 -121.62
N LEU A 788 -13.23 -91.55 -120.89
CA LEU A 788 -13.68 -90.76 -119.74
C LEU A 788 -14.15 -89.33 -120.09
N GLN A 789 -13.90 -88.86 -121.31
CA GLN A 789 -14.12 -87.45 -121.68
C GLN A 789 -15.56 -87.15 -122.09
N ALA A 790 -16.23 -88.05 -122.82
CA ALA A 790 -17.56 -87.82 -123.38
C ALA A 790 -18.70 -87.69 -122.33
N LEU A 791 -18.53 -88.26 -121.13
CA LEU A 791 -19.61 -88.35 -120.12
C LEU A 791 -19.64 -87.16 -119.14
N LYS A 792 -18.53 -86.41 -118.99
CA LYS A 792 -18.38 -85.38 -117.94
C LYS A 792 -19.02 -84.03 -118.30
N GLU A 793 -19.17 -83.72 -119.58
CA GLU A 793 -19.54 -82.36 -120.00
C GLU A 793 -21.06 -82.08 -119.89
N ALA A 794 -21.90 -83.11 -120.09
CA ALA A 794 -23.36 -82.99 -119.99
C ALA A 794 -23.86 -82.74 -118.55
N HIS A 795 -23.17 -83.27 -117.54
CA HIS A 795 -23.63 -83.19 -116.14
C HIS A 795 -23.31 -81.87 -115.43
N ARG A 796 -22.35 -81.08 -115.95
CA ARG A 796 -21.88 -79.84 -115.30
C ARG A 796 -22.89 -78.70 -115.41
N GLN A 797 -23.44 -78.48 -116.60
CA GLN A 797 -24.25 -77.29 -116.92
C GLN A 797 -25.57 -77.19 -116.13
N SER A 798 -26.08 -78.30 -115.60
CA SER A 798 -27.32 -78.34 -114.80
C SER A 798 -27.12 -77.93 -113.33
N MET A 799 -25.94 -78.20 -112.76
CA MET A 799 -25.68 -78.01 -111.32
C MET A 799 -25.29 -76.57 -110.94
N ASP A 800 -24.77 -75.79 -111.90
CA ASP A 800 -24.27 -74.44 -111.65
C ASP A 800 -25.41 -73.39 -111.63
N ALA A 801 -26.51 -73.63 -112.34
CA ALA A 801 -27.67 -72.73 -112.36
C ALA A 801 -28.41 -72.68 -111.01
N PHE A 802 -28.69 -73.84 -110.40
CA PHE A 802 -29.50 -73.96 -109.18
C PHE A 802 -28.83 -73.38 -107.92
N LYS A 803 -27.51 -73.21 -107.92
CA LYS A 803 -26.79 -72.59 -106.79
C LYS A 803 -26.95 -71.07 -106.77
N LEU A 804 -26.94 -70.44 -107.94
CA LEU A 804 -26.84 -68.99 -108.08
C LEU A 804 -28.09 -68.27 -107.54
N GLU A 805 -29.27 -68.87 -107.68
CA GLU A 805 -30.54 -68.33 -107.19
C GLU A 805 -30.61 -68.39 -105.65
N MET A 806 -30.25 -69.53 -105.05
CA MET A 806 -30.33 -69.74 -103.59
C MET A 806 -29.31 -68.92 -102.79
N GLU A 807 -28.13 -68.61 -103.36
CA GLU A 807 -27.16 -67.74 -102.70
C GLU A 807 -27.60 -66.26 -102.68
N GLN A 808 -28.38 -65.80 -103.66
CA GLN A 808 -28.85 -64.41 -103.72
C GLN A 808 -29.94 -64.12 -102.67
N GLU A 809 -30.92 -65.01 -102.51
CA GLU A 809 -32.02 -64.81 -101.54
C GLU A 809 -31.54 -64.87 -100.07
N LEU A 810 -30.52 -65.68 -99.77
CA LEU A 810 -29.93 -65.75 -98.42
C LEU A 810 -29.07 -64.52 -98.06
N GLN A 811 -28.64 -63.74 -99.05
CA GLN A 811 -27.72 -62.62 -98.84
C GLN A 811 -28.45 -61.27 -98.71
N THR A 812 -29.63 -61.10 -99.31
CA THR A 812 -30.50 -59.94 -99.08
C THR A 812 -31.09 -59.95 -97.67
N LEU A 813 -31.75 -61.05 -97.28
CA LEU A 813 -32.45 -61.17 -95.99
C LEU A 813 -31.51 -60.99 -94.77
N ARG A 814 -30.22 -61.33 -94.92
CA ARG A 814 -29.20 -61.07 -93.89
C ARG A 814 -28.92 -59.59 -93.68
N PHE A 815 -28.91 -58.79 -94.74
CA PHE A 815 -28.52 -57.38 -94.66
C PHE A 815 -29.60 -56.53 -93.98
N GLU A 816 -30.86 -56.78 -94.33
CA GLU A 816 -32.04 -56.09 -93.78
C GLU A 816 -32.13 -56.28 -92.25
N LEU A 817 -32.03 -57.53 -91.79
CA LEU A 817 -32.08 -57.87 -90.35
C LEU A 817 -30.89 -57.31 -89.55
N GLU A 818 -29.71 -57.17 -90.16
CA GLU A 818 -28.54 -56.63 -89.46
C GLU A 818 -28.64 -55.12 -89.23
N ASP A 819 -29.17 -54.37 -90.21
CA ASP A 819 -29.29 -52.91 -90.10
C ASP A 819 -30.49 -52.47 -89.26
N GLU A 820 -31.62 -53.19 -89.29
CA GLU A 820 -32.72 -52.97 -88.34
C GLU A 820 -32.26 -53.21 -86.89
N GLY A 821 -31.50 -54.28 -86.64
CA GLY A 821 -30.93 -54.59 -85.32
C GLY A 821 -29.97 -53.50 -84.82
N LYS A 822 -29.10 -52.97 -85.69
CA LYS A 822 -28.19 -51.86 -85.37
C LYS A 822 -28.95 -50.57 -85.06
N ALA A 823 -29.97 -50.23 -85.86
CA ALA A 823 -30.79 -49.04 -85.65
C ALA A 823 -31.54 -49.09 -84.31
N MET A 824 -32.14 -50.23 -83.96
CA MET A 824 -32.87 -50.41 -82.70
C MET A 824 -31.94 -50.39 -81.47
N LEU A 825 -30.74 -50.96 -81.58
CA LEU A 825 -29.73 -50.86 -80.52
C LEU A 825 -29.18 -49.42 -80.34
N ALA A 826 -29.10 -48.64 -81.41
CA ALA A 826 -28.69 -47.24 -81.34
C ALA A 826 -29.74 -46.36 -80.64
N SER A 827 -31.03 -46.54 -80.96
CA SER A 827 -32.11 -45.78 -80.32
C SER A 827 -32.25 -46.13 -78.83
N LEU A 828 -32.21 -47.41 -78.45
CA LEU A 828 -32.25 -47.82 -77.04
C LEU A 828 -31.08 -47.26 -76.23
N ARG A 829 -29.87 -47.22 -76.80
CA ARG A 829 -28.70 -46.61 -76.15
C ARG A 829 -28.83 -45.10 -76.00
N SER A 830 -29.43 -44.41 -76.97
CA SER A 830 -29.70 -42.98 -76.89
C SER A 830 -30.72 -42.67 -75.79
N GLU A 831 -31.81 -43.41 -75.74
CA GLU A 831 -32.88 -43.23 -74.73
C GLU A 831 -32.38 -43.56 -73.32
N LEU A 832 -31.66 -44.67 -73.14
CA LEU A 832 -31.08 -45.02 -71.84
C LEU A 832 -30.08 -43.96 -71.36
N ASN A 833 -29.22 -43.45 -72.26
CA ASN A 833 -28.31 -42.35 -71.92
C ASN A 833 -29.06 -41.06 -71.56
N HIS A 834 -30.18 -40.77 -72.23
CA HIS A 834 -31.02 -39.60 -71.91
C HIS A 834 -31.67 -39.72 -70.53
N GLN A 835 -32.23 -40.90 -70.20
CA GLN A 835 -32.82 -41.16 -68.88
C GLN A 835 -31.77 -41.14 -67.75
N HIS A 836 -30.58 -41.72 -67.99
CA HIS A 836 -29.47 -41.64 -67.04
C HIS A 836 -28.97 -40.19 -66.84
N ALA A 837 -28.87 -39.39 -67.91
CA ALA A 837 -28.51 -37.98 -67.81
C ALA A 837 -29.56 -37.19 -67.00
N ALA A 838 -30.85 -37.35 -67.31
CA ALA A 838 -31.95 -36.70 -66.61
C ALA A 838 -31.98 -37.07 -65.11
N ALA A 839 -31.75 -38.34 -64.76
CA ALA A 839 -31.66 -38.77 -63.37
C ALA A 839 -30.46 -38.18 -62.62
N ILE A 840 -29.29 -38.08 -63.29
CA ILE A 840 -28.09 -37.44 -62.74
C ILE A 840 -28.32 -35.94 -62.53
N ASP A 841 -28.93 -35.25 -63.48
CA ASP A 841 -29.20 -33.80 -63.38
C ASP A 841 -30.31 -33.48 -62.38
N GLN A 842 -31.31 -34.35 -62.20
CA GLN A 842 -32.28 -34.24 -61.11
C GLN A 842 -31.62 -34.45 -59.73
N LEU A 843 -30.72 -35.45 -59.59
CA LEU A 843 -29.99 -35.67 -58.35
C LEU A 843 -29.05 -34.49 -58.02
N ARG A 844 -28.39 -33.92 -59.04
CA ARG A 844 -27.60 -32.68 -58.93
C ARG A 844 -28.46 -31.51 -58.50
N HIS A 845 -29.66 -31.35 -59.09
CA HIS A 845 -30.58 -30.26 -58.74
C HIS A 845 -31.01 -30.36 -57.27
N ASN A 846 -31.39 -31.55 -56.80
CA ASN A 846 -31.75 -31.78 -55.40
C ASN A 846 -30.58 -31.49 -54.45
N HIS A 847 -29.38 -32.02 -54.73
CA HIS A 847 -28.18 -31.72 -53.94
C HIS A 847 -27.84 -30.21 -53.94
N GLN A 848 -28.01 -29.52 -55.07
CA GLN A 848 -27.74 -28.09 -55.16
C GLN A 848 -28.82 -27.26 -54.45
N GLN A 849 -30.06 -27.75 -54.37
CA GLN A 849 -31.13 -27.17 -53.56
C GLN A 849 -30.83 -27.35 -52.07
N GLU A 850 -30.51 -28.57 -51.61
CA GLU A 850 -30.12 -28.89 -50.22
C GLU A 850 -28.87 -28.11 -49.77
N LEU A 851 -27.86 -28.00 -50.65
CA LEU A 851 -26.70 -27.14 -50.41
C LEU A 851 -27.03 -25.65 -50.37
N SER A 852 -28.13 -25.21 -51.00
CA SER A 852 -28.57 -23.81 -50.93
C SER A 852 -29.39 -23.52 -49.67
N THR A 853 -30.25 -24.45 -49.22
CA THR A 853 -30.96 -24.30 -47.94
C THR A 853 -30.01 -24.37 -46.75
N ALA A 854 -29.08 -25.32 -46.73
CA ALA A 854 -28.06 -25.41 -45.68
C ALA A 854 -27.15 -24.17 -45.62
N LYS A 855 -26.84 -23.54 -46.78
CA LYS A 855 -26.13 -22.25 -46.83
C LYS A 855 -26.97 -21.12 -46.26
N MET A 856 -28.25 -21.00 -46.64
CA MET A 856 -29.14 -19.96 -46.10
C MET A 856 -29.37 -20.12 -44.59
N GLU A 857 -29.39 -21.34 -44.06
CA GLU A 857 -29.50 -21.59 -42.62
C GLU A 857 -28.20 -21.22 -41.88
N LEU A 858 -27.04 -21.54 -42.46
CA LEU A 858 -25.75 -21.10 -41.94
C LEU A 858 -25.60 -19.56 -41.99
N GLU A 859 -25.99 -18.91 -43.09
CA GLU A 859 -25.99 -17.46 -43.23
C GLU A 859 -26.92 -16.78 -42.22
N ARG A 860 -28.15 -17.30 -42.03
CA ARG A 860 -29.07 -16.83 -40.97
C ARG A 860 -28.48 -16.99 -39.57
N SER A 861 -27.81 -18.11 -39.29
CA SER A 861 -27.16 -18.32 -37.99
C SER A 861 -26.01 -17.34 -37.77
N ILE A 862 -25.18 -17.11 -38.80
CA ILE A 862 -24.09 -16.13 -38.77
C ILE A 862 -24.63 -14.70 -38.59
N ASP A 863 -25.72 -14.35 -39.27
CA ASP A 863 -26.34 -13.02 -39.14
C ASP A 863 -27.02 -12.83 -37.78
N LEU A 864 -27.61 -13.87 -37.19
CA LEU A 864 -28.12 -13.82 -35.81
C LEU A 864 -26.96 -13.58 -34.82
N SER A 865 -25.83 -14.28 -34.96
CA SER A 865 -24.63 -14.03 -34.16
C SER A 865 -24.08 -12.61 -34.37
N ARG A 866 -24.01 -12.12 -35.63
CA ARG A 866 -23.61 -10.73 -35.93
C ARG A 866 -24.56 -9.70 -35.34
N HIS A 867 -25.85 -10.01 -35.19
CA HIS A 867 -26.81 -9.15 -34.51
C HIS A 867 -26.55 -9.10 -33.00
N GLN A 868 -26.29 -10.24 -32.37
CA GLN A 868 -25.90 -10.31 -30.95
C GLN A 868 -24.55 -9.61 -30.70
N GLU A 869 -23.55 -9.80 -31.57
CA GLU A 869 -22.27 -9.08 -31.54
C GLU A 869 -22.47 -7.56 -31.64
N LYS A 870 -23.35 -7.08 -32.53
CA LYS A 870 -23.70 -5.65 -32.61
C LYS A 870 -24.39 -5.16 -31.34
N GLU A 871 -25.31 -5.91 -30.76
CA GLU A 871 -25.98 -5.54 -29.50
C GLU A 871 -24.97 -5.46 -28.34
N PHE A 872 -24.04 -6.40 -28.23
CA PHE A 872 -22.95 -6.33 -27.26
C PHE A 872 -21.99 -5.16 -27.53
N VAL A 873 -21.64 -4.89 -28.78
CA VAL A 873 -20.79 -3.73 -29.15
C VAL A 873 -21.47 -2.40 -28.85
N CYS A 874 -22.76 -2.26 -29.15
CA CYS A 874 -23.56 -1.10 -28.75
C CYS A 874 -23.58 -0.96 -27.22
N ARG A 875 -23.88 -2.03 -26.48
CA ARG A 875 -23.92 -1.96 -25.01
C ARG A 875 -22.54 -1.67 -24.39
N ILE A 876 -21.46 -2.11 -25.02
CA ILE A 876 -20.08 -1.74 -24.65
C ILE A 876 -19.83 -0.25 -24.95
N SER A 877 -20.32 0.30 -26.07
CA SER A 877 -20.24 1.74 -26.35
C SER A 877 -21.03 2.55 -25.33
N ASP A 878 -22.29 2.18 -25.04
CA ASP A 878 -23.12 2.84 -24.02
C ASP A 878 -22.39 2.90 -22.67
N LEU A 879 -21.81 1.79 -22.24
CA LEU A 879 -21.07 1.71 -20.98
C LEU A 879 -19.74 2.49 -21.02
N GLN A 880 -19.07 2.56 -22.17
CA GLN A 880 -17.90 3.42 -22.36
C GLN A 880 -18.28 4.92 -22.34
N ASP A 881 -19.46 5.28 -22.83
CA ASP A 881 -19.96 6.66 -22.80
C ASP A 881 -20.53 7.05 -21.43
N GLU A 882 -21.19 6.13 -20.71
CA GLU A 882 -21.51 6.28 -19.28
C GLU A 882 -20.22 6.49 -18.44
N LEU A 883 -19.15 5.72 -18.71
CA LEU A 883 -17.85 5.91 -18.07
C LEU A 883 -17.22 7.25 -18.45
N ARG A 884 -17.16 7.61 -19.75
CA ARG A 884 -16.66 8.91 -20.19
C ARG A 884 -17.43 10.07 -19.54
N HIS A 885 -18.75 9.98 -19.37
CA HIS A 885 -19.54 11.00 -18.67
C HIS A 885 -19.18 11.08 -17.17
N ARG A 886 -18.92 9.95 -16.50
CA ARG A 886 -18.44 9.94 -15.11
C ARG A 886 -17.03 10.52 -14.98
N ASP A 887 -16.12 10.17 -15.88
CA ASP A 887 -14.75 10.72 -15.92
C ASP A 887 -14.76 12.24 -16.16
N HIS A 888 -15.65 12.75 -17.01
CA HIS A 888 -15.85 14.20 -17.21
C HIS A 888 -16.46 14.87 -15.97
N HIS A 889 -17.34 14.21 -15.24
CA HIS A 889 -17.91 14.74 -13.99
C HIS A 889 -16.86 14.77 -12.87
N ILE A 890 -16.09 13.70 -12.70
CA ILE A 890 -14.93 13.64 -11.77
C ILE A 890 -13.92 14.73 -12.14
N SER A 891 -13.55 14.85 -13.41
CA SER A 891 -12.69 15.93 -13.93
C SER A 891 -13.27 17.34 -13.77
N GLY A 892 -14.58 17.46 -13.50
CA GLY A 892 -15.24 18.71 -13.13
C GLY A 892 -15.07 19.01 -11.64
N LEU A 893 -15.37 18.02 -10.79
CA LEU A 893 -15.17 18.09 -9.35
C LEU A 893 -13.70 18.31 -8.98
N ASP A 894 -12.75 17.69 -9.68
CA ASP A 894 -11.31 17.92 -9.47
C ASP A 894 -10.91 19.37 -9.76
N LYS A 895 -11.49 20.01 -10.78
CA LYS A 895 -11.26 21.44 -11.08
C LYS A 895 -11.92 22.36 -10.04
N GLU A 896 -13.06 21.96 -9.51
CA GLU A 896 -13.74 22.67 -8.42
C GLU A 896 -12.93 22.56 -7.12
N ILE A 897 -12.39 21.37 -6.80
CA ILE A 897 -11.46 21.13 -5.70
C ILE A 897 -10.17 21.94 -5.89
N LEU A 898 -9.61 22.01 -7.10
CA LEU A 898 -8.41 22.81 -7.40
C LEU A 898 -8.66 24.31 -7.22
N THR A 899 -9.75 24.86 -7.77
CA THR A 899 -10.09 26.29 -7.58
C THR A 899 -10.42 26.61 -6.13
N LEU A 900 -11.03 25.69 -5.37
CA LEU A 900 -11.17 25.83 -3.91
C LEU A 900 -9.82 25.82 -3.18
N HIS A 901 -8.86 24.98 -3.58
CA HIS A 901 -7.49 25.02 -3.03
C HIS A 901 -6.73 26.31 -3.38
N GLU A 902 -6.90 26.82 -4.59
CA GLU A 902 -6.33 28.11 -5.00
C GLU A 902 -6.92 29.27 -4.19
N ASN A 903 -8.25 29.29 -4.00
CA ASN A 903 -8.94 30.27 -3.16
C ASN A 903 -8.51 30.18 -1.69
N ILE A 904 -8.39 28.98 -1.13
CA ILE A 904 -7.85 28.77 0.23
C ILE A 904 -6.41 29.28 0.31
N SER A 905 -5.56 28.95 -0.68
CA SER A 905 -4.16 29.41 -0.72
C SER A 905 -4.05 30.94 -0.81
N ALA A 906 -4.93 31.59 -1.59
CA ALA A 906 -5.01 33.04 -1.69
C ALA A 906 -5.44 33.68 -0.36
N LEU A 907 -6.49 33.14 0.28
CA LEU A 907 -6.95 33.58 1.60
C LEU A 907 -5.88 33.39 2.68
N THR A 908 -5.15 32.27 2.70
CA THR A 908 -4.04 32.05 3.63
C THR A 908 -2.92 33.08 3.41
N LYS A 909 -2.56 33.37 2.17
CA LYS A 909 -1.55 34.40 1.83
C LYS A 909 -1.98 35.81 2.23
N GLU A 910 -3.26 36.16 2.06
CA GLU A 910 -3.77 37.44 2.55
C GLU A 910 -3.77 37.48 4.09
N LEU A 911 -4.18 36.41 4.77
CA LEU A 911 -4.20 36.34 6.24
C LEU A 911 -2.77 36.44 6.80
N GLU A 912 -1.79 35.78 6.19
CA GLU A 912 -0.35 35.99 6.47
C GLU A 912 0.08 37.45 6.26
N PHE A 913 -0.35 38.08 5.17
CA PHE A 913 0.00 39.47 4.87
C PHE A 913 -0.60 40.44 5.90
N LYS A 914 -1.88 40.25 6.30
CA LYS A 914 -2.50 41.01 7.39
C LYS A 914 -1.78 40.75 8.73
N GLY A 915 -1.35 39.52 9.00
CA GLY A 915 -0.55 39.18 10.18
C GLY A 915 0.79 39.92 10.21
N LYS A 916 1.51 39.96 9.08
CA LYS A 916 2.76 40.72 8.91
C LYS A 916 2.53 42.23 9.05
N GLU A 917 1.42 42.75 8.55
CA GLU A 917 1.03 44.16 8.69
C GLU A 917 0.66 44.53 10.14
N VAL A 918 -0.06 43.68 10.87
CA VAL A 918 -0.34 43.87 12.31
C VAL A 918 0.97 43.85 13.12
N LEU A 919 1.91 42.97 12.78
CA LEU A 919 3.24 42.95 13.39
C LEU A 919 4.04 44.23 13.07
N ARG A 920 3.97 44.75 11.83
CA ARG A 920 4.58 46.02 11.43
C ARG A 920 4.01 47.18 12.26
N ILE A 921 2.69 47.35 12.29
CA ILE A 921 2.00 48.40 13.06
C ILE A 921 2.33 48.29 14.56
N ARG A 922 2.37 47.06 15.12
CA ARG A 922 2.78 46.84 16.53
C ARG A 922 4.25 47.22 16.76
N SER A 923 5.14 46.93 15.81
CA SER A 923 6.56 47.31 15.92
C SER A 923 6.78 48.82 15.86
N GLU A 924 6.05 49.51 14.96
CA GLU A 924 6.10 50.96 14.80
C GLU A 924 5.51 51.68 16.01
N SER A 925 4.37 51.19 16.54
CA SER A 925 3.78 51.66 17.80
C SER A 925 4.75 51.47 18.98
N ASN A 926 5.32 50.28 19.15
CA ASN A 926 6.32 49.99 20.18
C ASN A 926 7.64 50.78 20.01
N GLN A 927 7.92 51.33 18.82
CA GLN A 927 9.06 52.20 18.58
C GLN A 927 8.70 53.66 18.90
N GLN A 928 7.48 54.12 18.58
CA GLN A 928 6.98 55.42 18.99
C GLN A 928 6.87 55.53 20.52
N ILE A 929 6.33 54.50 21.20
CA ILE A 929 6.28 54.43 22.67
C ILE A 929 7.68 54.59 23.26
N ARG A 930 8.67 53.81 22.77
CA ARG A 930 10.06 53.93 23.23
C ARG A 930 10.71 55.29 22.96
N LEU A 931 10.33 55.98 21.88
CA LEU A 931 10.79 57.35 21.63
C LEU A 931 10.16 58.34 22.62
N TYR A 932 8.86 58.22 22.91
CA TYR A 932 8.19 59.04 23.93
C TYR A 932 8.71 58.77 25.34
N GLU A 933 8.96 57.52 25.71
CA GLU A 933 9.61 57.13 26.98
C GLU A 933 11.02 57.73 27.08
N GLN A 934 11.82 57.65 26.02
CA GLN A 934 13.17 58.20 26.00
C GLN A 934 13.17 59.73 26.08
N ASP A 935 12.24 60.41 25.40
CA ASP A 935 12.12 61.88 25.45
C ASP A 935 11.46 62.39 26.74
N LEU A 936 10.66 61.57 27.42
CA LEU A 936 10.17 61.84 28.78
C LEU A 936 11.30 61.69 29.80
N ASN A 937 12.09 60.62 29.71
CA ASN A 937 13.26 60.43 30.57
C ASN A 937 14.30 61.54 30.38
N LYS A 938 14.58 61.98 29.13
CA LYS A 938 15.42 63.17 28.85
C LYS A 938 14.85 64.50 29.39
N LYS A 939 13.57 64.57 29.76
CA LYS A 939 12.98 65.74 30.43
C LYS A 939 13.17 65.62 31.93
N HIS A 940 12.79 64.50 32.53
CA HIS A 940 13.02 64.23 33.95
C HIS A 940 14.51 64.33 34.33
N GLU A 941 15.42 63.83 33.49
CA GLU A 941 16.88 63.97 33.65
C GLU A 941 17.30 65.46 33.70
N LYS A 942 16.80 66.29 32.78
CA LYS A 942 17.08 67.74 32.77
C LYS A 942 16.41 68.49 33.93
N GLU A 943 15.23 68.07 34.35
CA GLU A 943 14.52 68.64 35.49
C GLU A 943 15.26 68.30 36.80
N LEU A 944 15.81 67.08 36.93
CA LEU A 944 16.70 66.68 38.01
C LEU A 944 18.05 67.41 37.96
N ASP A 945 18.65 67.61 36.79
CA ASP A 945 19.87 68.43 36.62
C ASP A 945 19.63 69.89 37.04
N VAL A 946 18.50 70.48 36.63
CA VAL A 946 18.11 71.85 37.01
C VAL A 946 17.86 71.95 38.51
N MET A 947 17.07 71.05 39.10
CA MET A 947 16.84 71.00 40.55
C MET A 947 18.15 70.80 41.32
N THR A 948 19.06 69.96 40.82
CA THR A 948 20.38 69.74 41.44
C THR A 948 21.26 70.99 41.32
N ALA A 949 21.26 71.67 40.17
CA ALA A 949 21.97 72.93 39.98
C ALA A 949 21.41 74.05 40.87
N ASP A 950 20.09 74.13 41.05
CA ASP A 950 19.44 75.12 41.91
C ASP A 950 19.67 74.84 43.40
N HIS A 951 19.57 73.58 43.86
CA HIS A 951 20.00 73.20 45.22
C HIS A 951 21.49 73.52 45.47
N ILE A 952 22.36 73.38 44.47
CA ILE A 952 23.78 73.77 44.57
C ILE A 952 23.93 75.29 44.67
N ARG A 953 23.21 76.07 43.87
CA ARG A 953 23.20 77.56 43.92
C ARG A 953 22.67 78.07 45.26
N GLU A 954 21.57 77.49 45.76
CA GLU A 954 20.97 77.85 47.04
C GLU A 954 21.92 77.53 48.19
N LYS A 955 22.51 76.32 48.21
CA LYS A 955 23.55 75.95 49.18
C LYS A 955 24.77 76.88 49.12
N GLN A 956 25.21 77.28 47.93
CA GLN A 956 26.30 78.26 47.77
C GLN A 956 25.92 79.65 48.29
N THR A 957 24.67 80.08 48.09
CA THR A 957 24.14 81.36 48.60
C THR A 957 24.08 81.34 50.12
N ILE A 958 23.53 80.28 50.73
CA ILE A 958 23.47 80.10 52.19
C ILE A 958 24.88 80.06 52.80
N LEU A 959 25.85 79.42 52.15
CA LEU A 959 27.26 79.43 52.58
C LEU A 959 27.91 80.82 52.45
N ALA A 960 27.58 81.60 51.42
CA ALA A 960 28.06 82.96 51.26
C ALA A 960 27.49 83.91 52.34
N ASP A 961 26.19 83.82 52.64
CA ASP A 961 25.55 84.59 53.70
C ASP A 961 26.02 84.16 55.10
N PHE A 962 26.28 82.87 55.31
CA PHE A 962 26.91 82.37 56.54
C PHE A 962 28.34 82.93 56.72
N ASN A 963 29.17 82.90 55.67
CA ASN A 963 30.51 83.47 55.72
C ASN A 963 30.47 84.98 56.00
N LYS A 964 29.58 85.71 55.32
CA LYS A 964 29.39 87.16 55.47
C LYS A 964 28.89 87.55 56.86
N THR A 965 27.99 86.77 57.46
CA THR A 965 27.57 86.97 58.85
C THR A 965 28.65 86.57 59.86
N GLN A 966 29.49 85.57 59.55
CA GLN A 966 30.66 85.24 60.35
C GLN A 966 31.75 86.32 60.26
N GLU A 967 31.92 86.98 59.12
CA GLU A 967 32.81 88.13 58.93
C GLU A 967 32.30 89.34 59.73
N LEU A 968 31.02 89.69 59.62
CA LEU A 968 30.40 90.72 60.45
C LEU A 968 30.58 90.45 61.96
N LEU A 969 30.45 89.19 62.38
CA LEU A 969 30.72 88.77 63.77
C LEU A 969 32.19 88.95 64.16
N LYS A 970 33.15 88.68 63.26
CA LYS A 970 34.59 88.94 63.52
C LYS A 970 34.85 90.45 63.62
N GLU A 971 34.29 91.26 62.73
CA GLU A 971 34.40 92.72 62.78
C GLU A 971 33.85 93.29 64.11
N ILE A 972 32.64 92.88 64.50
CA ILE A 972 32.01 93.29 65.77
C ILE A 972 32.87 92.88 66.97
N ASN A 973 33.40 91.65 67.01
CA ASN A 973 34.29 91.23 68.09
C ASN A 973 35.60 92.04 68.10
N SER A 974 36.18 92.35 66.94
CA SER A 974 37.40 93.17 66.87
C SER A 974 37.15 94.62 67.34
N ALA A 975 36.02 95.23 66.98
CA ALA A 975 35.64 96.55 67.42
C ALA A 975 35.33 96.60 68.93
N LEU A 976 34.68 95.56 69.47
CA LEU A 976 34.48 95.40 70.91
C LEU A 976 35.81 95.23 71.66
N GLN A 977 36.77 94.50 71.08
CA GLN A 977 38.07 94.28 71.70
C GLN A 977 38.96 95.54 71.68
N VAL A 978 38.98 96.30 70.58
CA VAL A 978 39.64 97.62 70.54
C VAL A 978 38.99 98.59 71.53
N SER A 979 37.66 98.59 71.65
CA SER A 979 36.94 99.39 72.66
C SER A 979 37.25 98.96 74.10
N LEU A 980 37.49 97.66 74.34
CA LEU A 980 37.96 97.14 75.62
C LEU A 980 39.38 97.63 75.93
N GLU A 981 40.31 97.48 74.98
CA GLU A 981 41.71 97.92 75.10
C GLU A 981 41.81 99.44 75.33
N GLU A 982 41.02 100.24 74.62
CA GLU A 982 40.88 101.69 74.88
C GLU A 982 40.41 102.01 76.31
N MET A 983 39.49 101.22 76.86
CA MET A 983 38.95 101.44 78.21
C MET A 983 39.91 100.95 79.30
N GLU A 984 40.69 99.89 79.03
CA GLU A 984 41.79 99.45 79.88
C GLU A 984 42.95 100.47 79.87
N GLU A 985 43.29 101.06 78.72
CA GLU A 985 44.28 102.14 78.64
C GLU A 985 43.82 103.37 79.43
N LYS A 986 42.56 103.81 79.28
CA LYS A 986 41.98 104.91 80.06
C LYS A 986 41.93 104.60 81.57
N TYR A 987 41.88 103.32 81.96
CA TYR A 987 41.95 102.90 83.36
C TYR A 987 43.40 102.92 83.89
N GLN A 988 44.38 102.47 83.11
CA GLN A 988 45.80 102.47 83.52
C GLN A 988 46.42 103.88 83.51
N ASN A 989 46.09 104.71 82.53
CA ASN A 989 46.57 106.10 82.41
C ASN A 989 45.79 107.09 83.29
N ARG A 990 45.12 106.61 84.36
CA ARG A 990 44.36 107.45 85.28
C ARG A 990 45.28 108.29 86.16
N GLU A 991 45.05 109.59 86.19
CA GLU A 991 45.78 110.53 87.05
C GLU A 991 45.69 110.15 88.55
N SER A 992 46.83 110.27 89.25
CA SER A 992 46.91 110.05 90.70
C SER A 992 46.12 111.11 91.47
N ARG A 993 45.64 110.78 92.68
CA ARG A 993 44.73 111.68 93.41
C ARG A 993 45.46 112.92 93.93
N PRO A 994 44.77 114.06 94.10
CA PRO A 994 45.38 115.23 94.73
C PRO A 994 45.86 114.93 96.16
N GLU A 995 45.19 114.02 96.89
CA GLU A 995 45.65 113.51 98.19
C GLU A 995 47.05 112.87 98.10
N ASP A 996 47.26 111.98 97.11
CA ASP A 996 48.53 111.27 96.91
C ASP A 996 49.66 112.24 96.53
N LEU A 997 49.35 113.23 95.69
CA LEU A 997 50.29 114.26 95.24
C LEU A 997 50.72 115.21 96.38
N GLN A 998 49.80 115.56 97.29
CA GLN A 998 50.14 116.34 98.50
C GLN A 998 51.06 115.55 99.44
N LEU A 999 50.74 114.29 99.72
CA LEU A 999 51.58 113.44 100.57
C LEU A 999 52.99 113.24 99.98
N ILE A 1000 53.11 113.12 98.65
CA ILE A 1000 54.40 113.04 97.95
C ILE A 1000 55.19 114.37 98.04
N ALA A 1001 54.53 115.52 98.16
CA ALA A 1001 55.20 116.80 98.38
C ALA A 1001 55.72 116.91 99.83
N GLU A 1002 54.87 116.67 100.83
CA GLU A 1002 55.25 116.72 102.25
C GLU A 1002 56.43 115.78 102.58
N LEU A 1003 56.43 114.57 101.99
CA LEU A 1003 57.53 113.61 102.14
C LEU A 1003 58.84 114.07 101.47
N LYS A 1004 58.79 114.85 100.39
CA LYS A 1004 60.00 115.43 99.76
C LYS A 1004 60.59 116.55 100.60
N ASP A 1005 59.76 117.41 101.17
CA ASP A 1005 60.20 118.51 102.03
C ASP A 1005 60.86 117.97 103.32
N LEU A 1006 60.26 116.95 103.95
CA LEU A 1006 60.84 116.24 105.09
C LEU A 1006 62.21 115.57 104.79
N ILE A 1007 62.44 115.13 103.55
CA ILE A 1007 63.75 114.61 103.11
C ILE A 1007 64.74 115.77 102.95
N ALA A 1008 64.34 116.89 102.34
CA ALA A 1008 65.20 118.07 102.17
C ALA A 1008 65.66 118.67 103.51
N GLU A 1009 64.78 118.70 104.54
CA GLU A 1009 65.17 119.10 105.91
C GLU A 1009 66.21 118.15 106.53
N ARG A 1010 66.04 116.83 106.34
CA ARG A 1010 66.97 115.80 106.84
C ARG A 1010 68.36 115.95 106.21
N ASP A 1011 68.43 116.19 104.91
CA ASP A 1011 69.71 116.37 104.20
C ASP A 1011 70.45 117.65 104.64
N GLN A 1012 69.73 118.75 104.91
CA GLN A 1012 70.32 119.97 105.48
C GLN A 1012 70.90 119.74 106.88
N LEU A 1013 70.23 118.96 107.72
CA LEU A 1013 70.71 118.61 109.07
C LEU A 1013 71.99 117.75 109.01
N ILE A 1014 72.01 116.75 108.12
CA ILE A 1014 73.20 115.91 107.87
C ILE A 1014 74.39 116.77 107.42
N LYS A 1015 74.15 117.76 106.55
CA LYS A 1015 75.22 118.66 106.05
C LYS A 1015 75.89 119.45 107.17
N LYS A 1016 75.12 120.02 108.12
CA LYS A 1016 75.69 120.71 109.30
C LYS A 1016 76.61 119.80 110.11
N LEU A 1017 76.14 118.59 110.45
CA LEU A 1017 76.90 117.62 111.25
C LEU A 1017 78.21 117.17 110.58
N ILE A 1018 78.27 117.18 109.24
CA ILE A 1018 79.49 116.89 108.48
C ILE A 1018 80.52 118.03 108.59
N ASP A 1019 80.07 119.29 108.56
CA ASP A 1019 80.97 120.44 108.66
C ASP A 1019 81.46 120.68 110.10
N ASP A 1020 80.59 120.47 111.12
CA ASP A 1020 81.00 120.44 112.53
C ASP A 1020 82.09 119.38 112.78
N LYS A 1021 81.93 118.18 112.21
CA LYS A 1021 82.94 117.10 112.30
C LYS A 1021 84.30 117.54 111.73
N LYS A 1022 84.32 118.23 110.57
CA LYS A 1022 85.58 118.71 109.97
C LYS A 1022 86.31 119.69 110.88
N PHE A 1023 85.56 120.59 111.54
CA PHE A 1023 86.13 121.58 112.46
C PHE A 1023 86.90 120.90 113.60
N TYR A 1024 86.28 119.95 114.31
CA TYR A 1024 86.93 119.23 115.41
C TYR A 1024 88.11 118.36 114.95
N GLN A 1025 88.04 117.75 113.76
CA GLN A 1025 89.17 116.99 113.22
C GLN A 1025 90.40 117.87 112.92
N LEU A 1026 90.20 119.09 112.42
CA LEU A 1026 91.31 120.04 112.19
C LEU A 1026 91.95 120.54 113.50
N GLU A 1027 91.16 120.73 114.56
CA GLU A 1027 91.70 121.16 115.87
C GLU A 1027 92.49 120.05 116.58
N LEU A 1028 92.11 118.78 116.39
CA LEU A 1028 92.85 117.62 116.88
C LEU A 1028 94.22 117.48 116.20
N VAL A 1029 94.26 117.46 114.87
CA VAL A 1029 95.50 117.25 114.09
C VAL A 1029 96.56 118.31 114.42
N ASN A 1030 96.16 119.58 114.60
CA ASN A 1030 97.09 120.66 114.97
C ASN A 1030 97.68 120.53 116.40
N ARG A 1031 97.02 119.84 117.33
CA ARG A 1031 97.61 119.51 118.64
C ARG A 1031 98.50 118.26 118.54
N GLU A 1032 98.04 117.24 117.83
CA GLU A 1032 98.69 115.94 117.70
C GLU A 1032 100.09 116.06 117.07
N THR A 1033 100.23 116.85 116.00
CA THR A 1033 101.54 117.07 115.33
C THR A 1033 102.62 117.67 116.23
N ASN A 1034 102.26 118.37 117.32
CA ASN A 1034 103.22 118.90 118.28
C ASN A 1034 103.56 117.87 119.38
N PHE A 1035 102.63 116.97 119.71
CA PHE A 1035 102.92 115.79 120.54
C PHE A 1035 103.82 114.78 119.81
N ASN A 1036 103.95 114.86 118.49
CA ASN A 1036 104.82 113.98 117.71
C ASN A 1036 106.31 114.38 117.73
N LYS A 1037 106.67 115.44 118.45
CA LYS A 1037 108.03 115.64 118.98
C LYS A 1037 108.25 114.99 120.36
N VAL A 1038 107.25 114.22 120.83
CA VAL A 1038 107.26 113.42 122.07
C VAL A 1038 107.10 111.92 121.74
N PHE A 1039 106.12 111.50 120.93
CA PHE A 1039 105.95 110.13 120.39
C PHE A 1039 105.09 110.08 119.11
N ASN A 1040 105.31 109.12 118.19
CA ASN A 1040 104.31 108.76 117.15
C ASN A 1040 104.47 107.40 116.44
N ALA A 1041 103.36 106.73 116.07
CA ALA A 1041 103.22 105.67 115.06
C ALA A 1041 101.73 105.37 114.72
N SER A 1042 101.44 104.78 113.54
CA SER A 1042 100.10 104.43 112.97
C SER A 1042 100.08 102.96 112.48
N PRO A 1043 99.10 102.38 111.69
CA PRO A 1043 97.80 102.83 111.14
C PRO A 1043 96.63 101.77 111.24
N ASN A 1044 95.58 101.85 110.40
CA ASN A 1044 94.42 100.90 110.23
C ASN A 1044 93.69 101.18 108.86
N VAL A 1045 92.68 100.53 108.24
CA VAL A 1045 91.66 99.46 108.49
C VAL A 1045 91.21 98.81 107.13
N GLY A 1046 90.46 97.68 107.10
CA GLY A 1046 89.67 97.20 105.92
C GLY A 1046 88.79 95.94 106.12
N VAL A 1047 87.62 95.81 105.44
CA VAL A 1047 86.62 94.70 105.60
C VAL A 1047 85.82 94.40 104.30
N ILE A 1048 85.25 93.18 104.14
CA ILE A 1048 84.49 92.65 102.96
C ILE A 1048 83.14 91.96 103.37
N ASN A 1049 82.20 91.82 102.41
CA ASN A 1049 80.81 91.27 102.46
C ASN A 1049 80.70 89.71 102.43
N PRO A 1050 79.76 89.04 103.16
CA PRO A 1050 78.66 88.25 102.51
C PRO A 1050 77.34 87.92 103.33
N LEU A 1051 76.26 87.47 102.64
CA LEU A 1051 75.21 86.42 102.99
C LEU A 1051 73.66 86.72 103.07
N VAL A 1052 72.87 86.17 102.10
CA VAL A 1052 71.73 85.18 102.22
C VAL A 1052 70.24 85.51 102.67
N LYS A 1053 69.25 85.06 101.82
CA LYS A 1053 67.83 84.55 102.01
C LYS A 1053 66.49 85.40 101.96
N GLN A 1054 65.56 84.93 101.09
CA GLN A 1054 64.06 84.79 101.19
C GLN A 1054 63.04 85.97 101.32
N LYS A 1055 62.00 86.07 100.42
CA LYS A 1055 60.54 85.72 100.64
C LYS A 1055 59.51 86.31 99.61
N LYS A 1056 58.55 85.46 99.15
CA LYS A 1056 57.13 85.74 98.71
C LYS A 1056 56.92 86.77 97.55
N LYS A 1057 55.72 87.00 96.94
CA LYS A 1057 54.29 86.70 97.25
C LYS A 1057 53.37 86.80 95.99
N ASN A 1058 52.22 86.09 95.96
CA ASN A 1058 50.93 86.43 95.26
C ASN A 1058 50.89 86.49 93.70
N ASP A 1059 49.74 86.36 92.98
CA ASP A 1059 48.40 85.77 93.25
C ASP A 1059 47.59 85.56 91.93
N LYS A 1060 46.73 84.51 91.83
CA LYS A 1060 45.47 84.41 91.01
C LYS A 1060 45.51 84.56 89.46
N SER A 1061 44.51 84.10 88.67
CA SER A 1061 43.22 83.40 88.94
C SER A 1061 42.66 82.64 87.71
N ALA A 1062 41.85 81.58 87.98
CA ALA A 1062 40.77 80.99 87.16
C ALA A 1062 41.12 80.38 85.76
N ASN A 1063 40.78 79.14 85.37
CA ASN A 1063 39.50 78.37 85.36
C ASN A 1063 38.37 79.10 84.61
N ARG A 1064 37.64 78.51 83.64
CA ARG A 1064 36.95 77.20 83.71
C ARG A 1064 36.45 76.73 82.31
N PHE A 1065 36.38 75.40 82.09
CA PHE A 1065 35.58 74.61 81.13
C PHE A 1065 34.74 75.32 80.02
N VAL A 1066 34.87 74.82 78.77
CA VAL A 1066 33.82 73.99 78.10
C VAL A 1066 34.54 72.85 77.31
N SER A 1067 33.84 71.77 76.96
CA SER A 1067 34.40 70.54 76.35
C SER A 1067 33.91 70.26 74.92
N VAL A 1068 34.77 69.64 74.10
CA VAL A 1068 34.58 69.16 72.70
C VAL A 1068 34.27 70.28 71.68
N PRO A 1069 34.92 70.28 70.49
CA PRO A 1069 34.53 69.36 69.42
C PRO A 1069 35.69 68.54 68.81
N ASN A 1070 35.34 67.58 67.95
CA ASN A 1070 36.26 66.81 67.11
C ASN A 1070 35.62 66.64 65.71
N LEU A 1071 36.40 66.25 64.70
CA LEU A 1071 36.12 66.18 63.24
C LEU A 1071 36.63 67.39 62.43
N SER A 1072 37.91 67.35 62.04
CA SER A 1072 38.34 67.85 60.73
C SER A 1072 39.52 67.00 60.21
N ALA A 1073 39.29 66.29 59.12
CA ALA A 1073 40.30 65.59 58.33
C ALA A 1073 39.82 65.62 56.88
N LEU A 1074 40.53 66.35 56.01
CA LEU A 1074 40.11 66.68 54.65
C LEU A 1074 41.32 66.66 53.70
N GLU A 1075 41.04 66.45 52.41
CA GLU A 1075 41.92 66.63 51.25
C GLU A 1075 43.16 65.72 51.09
N SER A 1076 43.03 64.74 50.16
CA SER A 1076 43.69 64.78 48.84
C SER A 1076 43.09 63.65 47.97
N SER A 1077 42.20 63.91 46.99
CA SER A 1077 42.45 64.47 45.64
C SER A 1077 43.17 63.51 44.67
N GLY A 1078 42.52 63.04 43.59
CA GLY A 1078 43.19 62.21 42.57
C GLY A 1078 42.34 61.44 41.52
N VAL A 1079 41.75 62.17 40.55
CA VAL A 1079 41.35 61.80 39.16
C VAL A 1079 41.67 60.37 38.62
N GLY A 1080 40.72 59.73 37.89
CA GLY A 1080 41.06 58.71 36.89
C GLY A 1080 39.90 57.88 36.28
N ASN A 1081 39.77 57.86 34.93
CA ASN A 1081 38.88 56.94 34.19
C ASN A 1081 39.50 55.54 34.00
N GLY A 1082 38.66 54.48 33.95
CA GLY A 1082 39.06 53.17 33.41
C GLY A 1082 38.02 52.04 33.56
N HIS A 1083 37.70 51.35 32.46
CA HIS A 1083 36.98 50.06 32.49
C HIS A 1083 37.96 48.90 32.87
N ALA A 1084 37.57 47.64 33.11
CA ALA A 1084 36.32 46.93 32.85
C ALA A 1084 36.14 45.69 33.77
N ASN A 1085 34.89 45.24 33.96
CA ASN A 1085 34.40 43.84 33.79
C ASN A 1085 32.89 43.80 34.16
N ARG A 1086 31.98 43.33 33.27
CA ARG A 1086 31.60 41.93 32.99
C ARG A 1086 31.02 41.20 34.23
N LEU A 1087 29.83 40.59 34.20
CA LEU A 1087 28.99 40.08 33.09
C LEU A 1087 27.50 40.44 33.23
N ASP A 1088 26.78 40.48 32.11
CA ASP A 1088 25.33 40.67 31.99
C ASP A 1088 24.52 39.36 32.12
N PRO A 1089 23.24 39.41 32.55
CA PRO A 1089 22.24 38.41 32.22
C PRO A 1089 21.50 38.75 30.91
N ILE A 1090 21.28 37.74 30.05
CA ILE A 1090 20.48 37.83 28.81
C ILE A 1090 19.07 37.19 29.03
N PRO A 1091 18.09 37.27 28.09
CA PRO A 1091 16.72 37.65 28.48
C PRO A 1091 15.65 36.56 28.27
N ASN A 1092 14.38 36.99 28.37
CA ASN A 1092 13.12 36.26 28.15
C ASN A 1092 12.58 35.47 29.36
N SER A 1093 11.28 35.16 29.26
CA SER A 1093 10.40 34.54 30.27
C SER A 1093 9.95 35.46 31.42
N PRO A 1094 8.69 35.28 31.90
CA PRO A 1094 7.74 36.40 31.83
C PRO A 1094 6.81 36.52 33.08
N ILE A 1095 5.73 37.30 32.94
CA ILE A 1095 4.53 37.41 33.82
C ILE A 1095 4.86 37.91 35.26
N HIS A 1096 4.28 39.00 35.77
CA HIS A 1096 2.86 39.37 35.67
C HIS A 1096 2.58 40.87 35.56
N ASP A 1097 1.60 41.19 34.72
CA ASP A 1097 0.77 42.37 34.86
C ASP A 1097 -0.07 42.28 36.14
N ILE A 1098 -0.15 43.38 36.89
CA ILE A 1098 -1.26 43.66 37.80
C ILE A 1098 -1.83 45.01 37.39
N GLU A 1099 -2.92 44.98 36.62
CA GLU A 1099 -3.66 46.20 36.29
C GLU A 1099 -4.31 46.77 37.56
N PHE A 1100 -4.10 48.05 37.83
CA PHE A 1100 -5.02 48.85 38.64
C PHE A 1100 -5.57 50.02 37.82
N ASN A 1101 -6.70 49.75 37.16
CA ASN A 1101 -7.53 50.76 36.52
C ASN A 1101 -8.13 51.71 37.58
N SER A 1102 -7.90 53.02 37.47
CA SER A 1102 -8.52 54.05 38.32
C SER A 1102 -8.90 55.31 37.53
N SER A 1103 -9.61 55.13 36.43
CA SER A 1103 -10.06 56.21 35.55
C SER A 1103 -11.21 57.04 36.17
N ARG A 1104 -10.91 58.29 36.61
CA ARG A 1104 -11.92 59.36 36.76
C ARG A 1104 -11.30 60.78 36.65
N PRO A 1105 -11.79 61.67 35.76
CA PRO A 1105 -11.20 62.98 35.51
C PRO A 1105 -11.99 64.16 36.12
N LEU A 1106 -11.28 65.27 36.43
CA LEU A 1106 -11.78 66.63 36.69
C LEU A 1106 -10.69 67.65 36.25
N PRO A 1107 -10.97 68.96 36.07
CA PRO A 1107 -11.67 69.48 34.88
C PRO A 1107 -10.90 70.61 34.15
N GLN A 1108 -11.31 70.97 32.94
CA GLN A 1108 -10.71 72.07 32.15
C GLN A 1108 -11.30 73.46 32.49
N PRO A 1109 -10.48 74.53 32.54
CA PRO A 1109 -10.94 75.92 32.42
C PRO A 1109 -10.92 76.42 30.97
N ILE A 1110 -11.86 77.30 30.61
CA ILE A 1110 -12.03 77.86 29.25
C ILE A 1110 -11.53 79.32 29.19
N PRO A 1111 -10.69 79.72 28.21
CA PRO A 1111 -10.28 81.11 28.00
C PRO A 1111 -11.31 81.95 27.19
N PRO A 1112 -11.27 83.30 27.27
CA PRO A 1112 -12.35 84.17 26.77
C PRO A 1112 -12.34 84.44 25.26
N LYS A 1113 -13.48 84.96 24.77
CA LYS A 1113 -13.70 85.47 23.40
C LYS A 1113 -13.18 86.90 23.26
N GLU A 1114 -12.68 87.29 22.09
CA GLU A 1114 -13.11 88.52 21.37
C GLU A 1114 -12.64 88.54 19.87
N PRO A 1115 -13.07 89.47 18.97
CA PRO A 1115 -13.84 88.98 17.80
C PRO A 1115 -13.54 89.62 16.41
N LYS A 1116 -14.12 88.99 15.34
CA LYS A 1116 -14.38 89.56 13.98
C LYS A 1116 -13.09 89.85 13.16
N THR A 1117 -12.99 89.72 11.83
CA THR A 1117 -13.91 89.89 10.66
C THR A 1117 -13.19 89.27 9.42
N VAL A 1118 -13.74 88.95 8.24
CA VAL A 1118 -15.11 88.67 7.73
C VAL A 1118 -15.02 88.12 6.26
N LEU A 1119 -16.08 87.45 5.75
CA LEU A 1119 -16.39 87.15 4.33
C LEU A 1119 -15.54 86.15 3.48
N ARG A 1120 -16.17 84.99 3.23
CA ARG A 1120 -16.45 84.32 1.92
C ARG A 1120 -15.33 83.78 0.99
N ARG A 1121 -15.53 82.48 0.66
CA ARG A 1121 -15.28 81.77 -0.62
C ARG A 1121 -13.81 81.56 -1.02
N HIS A 1122 -13.48 80.48 -1.73
CA HIS A 1122 -14.37 79.44 -2.28
C HIS A 1122 -14.71 78.31 -1.29
#